data_AF-A0A9P1A7I7-F1
#
_entry.id   AF-A0A9P1A7I7-F1
#
_cell.length_a   1.000
_cell.length_b   1.000
_cell.length_c   1.000
_cell.angle_alpha   90.00
_cell.angle_beta   90.00
_cell.angle_gamma   90.00
#
_symmetry.space_group_name_H-M   'P 1'
#
loop_
_entity.id
_entity.type
_entity.pdbx_description
1 polymer ?
#
loop_
_entity_poly.entity_id
_entity_poly.type
_entity_poly.pdbx_seq_one_letter_code
_entity_poly.pdbx_strand_id
1 'polypeptide(L)'
;MRKPLLSIGLSQFGLSVLQTLFMFYYVKVYINQFHVNTKWFNVAQTLFMVWNTINDPLFGYLQEVRGSWLNNRFLVIKTLSPFLVVSFVFMWIPWNTKGSDLEGLHLILSLFLYDAFFSAIGVAWGALFADTTQNQPIVRVKALKYSQIAILVSVFSIAVTEKLSLSHLGEKRTERNGEQDDQEILIQEEAGDANLTFKENMKNSICLTKQVISQRQFLAIAVTNFFHTARSIAHMNFASIITEVVIPQDILPSGSVRLSLFFMLLTLGPQIVLIVNEKLIARVGAVKVMVISYLVSFFSGFMIIFSYNPYFTMLFMFIDCITVHTIAPLFNIIISDFVDDDARKNTRSAGIPSIIFSLNALFVKPAQSVAPVLIVHLLNQSGYQEYLKTKISTEDLRNTILLILFMTPAVIGGIQYLVMKTILSFFRFQMLIALTVAADALRPVVPCSLLSLSMVPFASCSLVIGGISWIVPGHMAQKLDNFLYKSYMRLCLFVFENISGVEIFVHGGKEVIKNSGEPENAVVLSNHQTNVDWIIPVILAARHGDQGNEQAFRVMVKQSIHLVPMFGWYIFQHGYIYVRRFGEFIGAPVLRQLKWLNESDPPFWLLIFPEGTRLSPKKKQLIESSNRFLEKAGRPPMRNVLCPRSGGLQLALDNLSTLDAIYDVTVMYGQTRMNNRRGMAPGMFEFCCGPQAHKQLHIHLSRIPIEQVPKEKLELRNWTTDRFTLKERIIDDFYSDSPSAGSTLPCVPISQTLPSAIFFSAALIAPFFSRTIGRVYLLTIASSPLLIAWLHIRRCV
;
A
#
# COMPACT_ATOMS: atom_id res chain seq x y z
N MET A 1 19.95 13.77 20.12
CA MET A 1 19.88 12.32 19.78
C MET A 1 20.10 12.12 18.29
N ARG A 2 21.01 11.23 17.85
CA ARG A 2 21.38 11.10 16.42
C ARG A 2 20.29 10.45 15.52
N LYS A 3 19.25 9.80 16.05
CA LYS A 3 18.10 9.24 15.26
C LYS A 3 16.78 9.20 16.06
N PRO A 4 16.06 10.32 16.23
CA PRO A 4 14.83 10.40 17.04
C PRO A 4 13.72 9.40 16.64
N LEU A 5 13.53 9.19 15.33
CA LEU A 5 12.50 8.30 14.79
C LEU A 5 12.71 6.82 15.16
N LEU A 6 13.97 6.39 15.27
CA LEU A 6 14.31 5.02 15.63
C LEU A 6 13.98 4.76 17.10
N SER A 7 14.24 5.73 17.98
CA SER A 7 13.91 5.63 19.40
C SER A 7 12.40 5.51 19.61
N ILE A 8 11.59 6.32 18.93
CA ILE A 8 10.12 6.24 19.00
C ILE A 8 9.63 4.85 18.59
N GLY A 9 10.18 4.31 17.49
CA GLY A 9 9.84 2.97 17.00
C GLY A 9 10.24 1.85 17.97
N LEU A 10 11.44 1.89 18.53
CA LEU A 10 11.92 0.87 19.48
C LEU A 10 11.14 0.91 20.80
N SER A 11 10.83 2.10 21.33
CA SER A 11 10.00 2.22 22.52
C SER A 11 8.57 1.71 22.28
N GLN A 12 7.99 2.00 21.10
CA GLN A 12 6.69 1.44 20.72
C GLN A 12 6.75 -0.09 20.65
N PHE A 13 7.81 -0.66 20.06
CA PHE A 13 7.98 -2.11 19.95
C PHE A 13 7.93 -2.76 21.34
N GLY A 14 8.72 -2.25 22.29
CA GLY A 14 8.75 -2.77 23.67
C GLY A 14 7.39 -2.70 24.38
N LEU A 15 6.72 -1.54 24.31
CA LEU A 15 5.36 -1.37 24.87
C LEU A 15 4.36 -2.35 24.24
N SER A 16 4.42 -2.54 22.91
CA SER A 16 3.46 -3.37 22.18
C SER A 16 3.66 -4.86 22.47
N VAL A 17 4.91 -5.34 22.56
CA VAL A 17 5.19 -6.74 22.95
C VAL A 17 4.64 -7.04 24.32
N LEU A 18 4.98 -6.22 25.33
CA LEU A 18 4.54 -6.45 26.71
C LEU A 18 3.03 -6.36 26.84
N GLN A 19 2.40 -5.35 26.23
CA GLN A 19 0.95 -5.20 26.26
C GLN A 19 0.23 -6.39 25.64
N THR A 20 0.73 -6.89 24.50
CA THR A 20 0.06 -7.99 23.80
C THR A 20 0.20 -9.29 24.57
N LEU A 21 1.39 -9.57 25.14
CA LEU A 21 1.60 -10.73 26.02
C LEU A 21 0.76 -10.65 27.30
N PHE A 22 0.71 -9.48 27.94
CA PHE A 22 -0.12 -9.24 29.11
C PHE A 22 -1.58 -9.58 28.79
N MET A 23 -2.18 -8.90 27.80
CA MET A 23 -3.60 -9.06 27.44
C MET A 23 -3.96 -10.51 27.05
N PHE A 24 -3.02 -11.26 26.48
CA PHE A 24 -3.27 -12.63 26.05
C PHE A 24 -3.20 -13.67 27.18
N TYR A 25 -2.28 -13.49 28.13
CA TYR A 25 -1.96 -14.53 29.12
C TYR A 25 -2.46 -14.25 30.55
N TYR A 26 -2.62 -12.99 30.96
CA TYR A 26 -2.81 -12.67 32.39
C TYR A 26 -4.06 -13.36 32.97
N VAL A 27 -5.21 -13.26 32.28
CA VAL A 27 -6.47 -13.90 32.74
C VAL A 27 -6.30 -15.41 32.85
N LYS A 28 -5.66 -16.03 31.85
CA LYS A 28 -5.46 -17.48 31.81
C LYS A 28 -4.58 -17.96 32.97
N VAL A 29 -3.52 -17.23 33.29
CA VAL A 29 -2.64 -17.61 34.40
C VAL A 29 -3.38 -17.50 35.74
N TYR A 30 -4.02 -16.36 36.02
CA TYR A 30 -4.67 -16.17 37.30
C TYR A 30 -5.89 -17.09 37.51
N ILE A 31 -6.71 -17.34 36.47
CA ILE A 31 -7.89 -18.20 36.59
C ILE A 31 -7.50 -19.69 36.51
N ASN A 32 -6.69 -20.08 35.53
CA ASN A 32 -6.47 -21.50 35.23
C ASN A 32 -5.28 -22.11 35.98
N GLN A 33 -4.24 -21.33 36.31
CA GLN A 33 -3.03 -21.83 36.97
C GLN A 33 -2.99 -21.48 38.45
N PHE A 34 -3.31 -20.23 38.81
CA PHE A 34 -3.31 -19.79 40.21
C PHE A 34 -4.67 -20.00 40.89
N HIS A 35 -5.68 -20.42 40.13
CA HIS A 35 -7.02 -20.77 40.62
C HIS A 35 -7.67 -19.67 41.47
N VAL A 36 -7.53 -18.40 41.04
CA VAL A 36 -8.16 -17.26 41.72
C VAL A 36 -9.69 -17.40 41.67
N ASN A 37 -10.31 -17.30 42.84
CA ASN A 37 -11.77 -17.32 42.97
C ASN A 37 -12.41 -16.15 42.21
N THR A 38 -13.51 -16.42 41.51
CA THR A 38 -14.35 -15.44 40.79
C THR A 38 -14.67 -14.19 41.61
N LYS A 39 -14.90 -14.32 42.93
CA LYS A 39 -15.14 -13.16 43.81
C LYS A 39 -13.95 -12.21 43.82
N TRP A 40 -12.74 -12.72 44.04
CA TRP A 40 -11.51 -11.93 44.03
C TRP A 40 -11.16 -11.39 42.65
N PHE A 41 -11.40 -12.17 41.61
CA PHE A 41 -11.22 -11.71 40.23
C PHE A 41 -12.12 -10.49 39.93
N ASN A 42 -13.41 -10.55 40.30
CA ASN A 42 -14.34 -9.42 40.10
C ASN A 42 -13.96 -8.19 40.93
N VAL A 43 -13.53 -8.38 42.19
CA VAL A 43 -13.01 -7.30 43.03
C VAL A 43 -11.79 -6.65 42.37
N ALA A 44 -10.83 -7.46 41.91
CA ALA A 44 -9.62 -6.98 41.25
C ALA A 44 -9.95 -6.20 39.98
N GLN A 45 -10.86 -6.70 39.13
CA GLN A 45 -11.30 -5.99 37.91
C GLN A 45 -12.00 -4.67 38.23
N THR A 46 -12.82 -4.62 39.28
CA THR A 46 -13.52 -3.39 39.70
C THR A 46 -12.54 -2.34 40.20
N LEU A 47 -11.61 -2.73 41.07
CA LEU A 47 -10.55 -1.85 41.58
C LEU A 47 -9.62 -1.40 40.46
N PHE A 48 -9.27 -2.32 39.56
CA PHE A 48 -8.44 -2.03 38.40
C PHE A 48 -9.09 -1.00 37.47
N MET A 49 -10.40 -1.08 37.21
CA MET A 49 -11.11 -0.09 36.40
C MET A 49 -11.00 1.33 36.97
N VAL A 50 -11.11 1.47 38.30
CA VAL A 50 -10.94 2.76 38.99
C VAL A 50 -9.48 3.23 38.90
N TRP A 51 -8.52 2.35 39.19
CA TRP A 51 -7.09 2.63 39.10
C TRP A 51 -6.70 3.10 37.70
N ASN A 52 -7.05 2.32 36.68
CA ASN A 52 -6.76 2.55 35.27
C ASN A 52 -7.26 3.93 34.80
N THR A 53 -8.34 4.45 35.40
CA THR A 53 -8.90 5.78 35.10
C THR A 53 -8.13 6.93 35.76
N ILE A 54 -7.58 6.70 36.96
CA ILE A 54 -6.87 7.71 37.77
C ILE A 54 -5.38 7.79 37.39
N ASN A 55 -4.82 6.67 36.96
CA ASN A 55 -3.40 6.45 36.82
C ASN A 55 -2.75 7.32 35.72
N ASP A 56 -3.31 7.44 34.51
CA ASP A 56 -2.70 8.30 33.48
C ASP A 56 -2.72 9.77 33.87
N PRO A 57 -3.84 10.37 34.34
CA PRO A 57 -3.84 11.76 34.80
C PRO A 57 -2.78 12.01 35.88
N LEU A 58 -2.64 11.10 36.84
CA LEU A 58 -1.64 11.20 37.90
C LEU A 58 -0.23 11.30 37.32
N PHE A 59 0.16 10.38 36.43
CA PHE A 59 1.50 10.41 35.82
C PHE A 59 1.67 11.59 34.85
N GLY A 60 0.62 12.00 34.15
CA GLY A 60 0.62 13.22 33.34
C GLY A 60 0.96 14.46 34.17
N TYR A 61 0.39 14.58 35.37
CA TYR A 61 0.71 15.68 36.28
C TYR A 61 2.12 15.59 36.85
N LEU A 62 2.54 14.41 37.31
CA LEU A 62 3.86 14.21 37.91
C LEU A 62 4.99 14.49 36.91
N GLN A 63 4.77 14.16 35.63
CA GLN A 63 5.74 14.41 34.56
C GLN A 63 5.76 15.88 34.12
N GLU A 64 4.78 16.70 34.47
CA GLU A 64 4.77 18.13 34.12
C GLU A 64 5.30 19.03 35.24
N VAL A 65 5.68 18.46 36.38
CA VAL A 65 6.30 19.20 37.49
C VAL A 65 7.70 19.68 37.10
N ARG A 66 7.87 21.01 36.97
CA ARG A 66 9.17 21.63 36.69
C ARG A 66 10.17 21.35 37.81
N GLY A 67 11.42 21.07 37.44
CA GLY A 67 12.49 20.70 38.37
C GLY A 67 12.48 19.23 38.83
N SER A 68 11.45 18.44 38.48
CA SER A 68 11.45 17.00 38.72
C SER A 68 12.19 16.25 37.62
N TRP A 69 12.91 15.19 37.97
CA TRP A 69 13.50 14.27 36.99
C TRP A 69 12.43 13.62 36.08
N LEU A 70 11.17 13.54 36.56
CA LEU A 70 10.01 13.06 35.80
C LEU A 70 9.64 13.99 34.62
N ASN A 71 10.14 15.23 34.60
CA ASN A 71 9.95 16.13 33.49
C ASN A 71 10.74 15.71 32.24
N ASN A 72 11.83 14.97 32.41
CA ASN A 72 12.61 14.46 31.30
C ASN A 72 12.02 13.13 30.78
N ARG A 73 11.31 13.18 29.63
CA ARG A 73 10.62 12.03 29.04
C ARG A 73 11.54 10.84 28.78
N PHE A 74 12.75 11.11 28.30
CA PHE A 74 13.73 10.07 28.01
C PHE A 74 14.21 9.39 29.29
N LEU A 75 14.47 10.18 30.34
CA LEU A 75 14.86 9.65 31.64
C LEU A 75 13.73 8.81 32.27
N VAL A 76 12.47 9.24 32.16
CA VAL A 76 11.31 8.45 32.61
C VAL A 76 11.27 7.10 31.91
N ILE A 77 11.37 7.07 30.58
CA ILE A 77 11.34 5.82 29.81
C ILE A 77 12.54 4.94 30.19
N LYS A 78 13.75 5.49 30.25
CA LYS A 78 14.97 4.73 30.60
C LYS A 78 14.88 4.13 32.02
N THR A 79 14.48 4.93 33.00
CA THR A 79 14.48 4.54 34.42
C THR A 79 13.31 3.64 34.78
N LEU A 80 12.11 3.86 34.23
CA LEU A 80 10.92 3.06 34.57
C LEU A 80 10.79 1.76 33.77
N SER A 81 11.45 1.63 32.61
CA SER A 81 11.36 0.42 31.78
C SER A 81 11.78 -0.86 32.52
N PRO A 82 12.89 -0.90 33.30
CA PRO A 82 13.22 -2.07 34.11
C PRO A 82 12.11 -2.42 35.12
N PHE A 83 11.48 -1.43 35.76
CA PHE A 83 10.38 -1.66 36.70
C PHE A 83 9.13 -2.19 36.02
N LEU A 84 8.82 -1.76 34.79
CA LEU A 84 7.77 -2.37 33.98
C LEU A 84 8.06 -3.86 33.74
N VAL A 85 9.29 -4.21 33.37
CA VAL A 85 9.69 -5.61 33.17
C VAL A 85 9.61 -6.40 34.47
N VAL A 86 10.09 -5.85 35.60
CA VAL A 86 9.98 -6.51 36.91
C VAL A 86 8.51 -6.72 37.29
N SER A 87 7.66 -5.71 37.13
CA SER A 87 6.22 -5.82 37.40
C SER A 87 5.56 -6.87 36.51
N PHE A 88 6.01 -7.00 35.25
CA PHE A 88 5.53 -8.03 34.34
C PHE A 88 5.96 -9.42 34.81
N VAL A 89 7.24 -9.61 35.16
CA VAL A 89 7.76 -10.88 35.69
C VAL A 89 7.05 -11.29 36.99
N PHE A 90 6.82 -10.33 37.88
CA PHE A 90 6.14 -10.52 39.15
C PHE A 90 4.77 -11.21 38.99
N MET A 91 4.00 -10.87 37.95
CA MET A 91 2.70 -11.48 37.69
C MET A 91 2.74 -13.00 37.44
N TRP A 92 3.88 -13.52 37.00
CA TRP A 92 4.02 -14.92 36.60
C TRP A 92 4.57 -15.80 37.73
N ILE A 93 4.83 -15.24 38.91
CA ILE A 93 5.37 -15.97 40.07
C ILE A 93 4.22 -16.31 41.03
N PRO A 94 3.85 -17.58 41.23
CA PRO A 94 2.77 -17.95 42.14
C PRO A 94 3.14 -17.64 43.60
N TRP A 95 2.18 -17.11 44.36
CA TRP A 95 2.32 -16.85 45.79
C TRP A 95 1.89 -18.04 46.66
N ASN A 96 0.93 -18.82 46.17
CA ASN A 96 0.43 -20.04 46.80
C ASN A 96 -0.13 -21.00 45.73
N THR A 97 0.21 -22.29 45.84
CA THR A 97 -0.19 -23.34 44.88
C THR A 97 -1.58 -23.92 45.11
N LYS A 98 -2.32 -23.50 46.15
CA LYS A 98 -3.62 -24.08 46.54
C LYS A 98 -4.81 -23.09 46.60
N GLY A 99 -4.81 -22.03 45.78
CA GLY A 99 -6.02 -21.20 45.56
C GLY A 99 -6.52 -20.45 46.80
N SER A 100 -5.63 -19.71 47.47
CA SER A 100 -5.97 -18.89 48.65
C SER A 100 -6.38 -17.46 48.31
N ASP A 101 -7.03 -16.76 49.25
CA ASP A 101 -7.32 -15.32 49.17
C ASP A 101 -6.08 -14.45 48.86
N LEU A 102 -4.87 -14.94 49.20
CA LEU A 102 -3.60 -14.29 48.86
C LEU A 102 -3.37 -14.16 47.36
N GLU A 103 -3.88 -15.06 46.53
CA GLU A 103 -3.76 -14.94 45.06
C GLU A 103 -4.71 -13.87 44.51
N GLY A 104 -5.81 -13.58 45.22
CA GLY A 104 -6.64 -12.41 44.93
C GLY A 104 -5.89 -11.10 45.17
N LEU A 105 -5.15 -11.02 46.29
CA LEU A 105 -4.28 -9.86 46.58
C LEU A 105 -3.13 -9.76 45.57
N HIS A 106 -2.52 -10.89 45.21
CA HIS A 106 -1.48 -10.96 44.17
C HIS A 106 -1.98 -10.37 42.84
N LEU A 107 -3.16 -10.79 42.38
CA LEU A 107 -3.78 -10.26 41.15
C LEU A 107 -3.97 -8.73 41.21
N ILE A 108 -4.45 -8.20 42.34
CA ILE A 108 -4.65 -6.76 42.52
C ILE A 108 -3.32 -6.01 42.41
N LEU A 109 -2.30 -6.45 43.16
CA LEU A 109 -0.98 -5.80 43.16
C LEU A 109 -0.32 -5.87 41.80
N SER A 110 -0.41 -7.02 41.13
CA SER A 110 0.10 -7.24 39.78
C SER A 110 -0.53 -6.29 38.75
N LEU A 111 -1.87 -6.20 38.72
CA LEU A 111 -2.58 -5.29 37.81
C LEU A 111 -2.22 -3.83 38.07
N PHE A 112 -2.13 -3.43 39.34
CA PHE A 112 -1.83 -2.05 39.72
C PHE A 112 -0.39 -1.67 39.37
N LEU A 113 0.59 -2.52 39.70
CA LEU A 113 2.00 -2.26 39.43
C LEU A 113 2.29 -2.25 37.92
N TYR A 114 1.79 -3.26 37.19
CA TYR A 114 1.98 -3.32 35.74
C TYR A 114 1.37 -2.09 35.05
N ASP A 115 0.13 -1.75 35.36
CA ASP A 115 -0.54 -0.60 34.76
C ASP A 115 0.06 0.73 35.20
N ALA A 116 0.57 0.86 36.43
CA ALA A 116 1.29 2.05 36.91
C ALA A 116 2.49 2.35 36.00
N PHE A 117 3.40 1.39 35.85
CA PHE A 117 4.59 1.60 35.03
C PHE A 117 4.25 1.68 33.54
N PHE A 118 3.27 0.91 33.07
CA PHE A 118 2.81 0.96 31.69
C PHE A 118 2.23 2.33 31.34
N SER A 119 1.38 2.90 32.20
CA SER A 119 0.79 4.23 32.00
C SER A 119 1.85 5.32 32.12
N ALA A 120 2.77 5.23 33.09
CA ALA A 120 3.85 6.20 33.23
C ALA A 120 4.74 6.29 31.97
N ILE A 121 5.15 5.13 31.44
CA ILE A 121 5.95 5.05 30.21
C ILE A 121 5.12 5.44 28.98
N GLY A 122 3.85 5.05 28.92
CA GLY A 122 2.93 5.38 27.83
C GLY A 122 2.69 6.89 27.69
N VAL A 123 2.42 7.58 28.80
CA VAL A 123 2.29 9.05 28.84
C VAL A 123 3.60 9.71 28.42
N ALA A 124 4.75 9.23 28.93
CA ALA A 124 6.06 9.76 28.55
C ALA A 124 6.37 9.52 27.06
N TRP A 125 5.96 8.39 26.50
CA TRP A 125 6.11 8.08 25.08
C TRP A 125 5.26 9.00 24.19
N GLY A 126 3.98 9.22 24.57
CA GLY A 126 3.10 10.15 23.86
C GLY A 126 3.65 11.58 23.86
N ALA A 127 4.19 12.01 25.00
CA ALA A 127 4.86 13.30 25.12
C ALA A 127 6.14 13.37 24.28
N LEU A 128 7.01 12.36 24.35
CA LEU A 128 8.20 12.28 23.54
C LEU A 128 7.88 12.31 22.04
N PHE A 129 6.80 11.66 21.61
CA PHE A 129 6.32 11.68 20.22
C PHE A 129 5.94 13.11 19.78
N ALA A 130 5.21 13.85 20.61
CA ALA A 130 4.83 15.22 20.32
C ALA A 130 6.06 16.15 20.27
N ASP A 131 6.90 16.12 21.31
CA ASP A 131 8.08 16.99 21.45
C ASP A 131 9.10 16.76 20.32
N THR A 132 9.34 15.49 19.96
CA THR A 132 10.29 15.13 18.91
C THR A 132 9.82 15.51 17.51
N THR A 133 8.50 15.65 17.31
CA THR A 133 7.89 15.93 15.99
C THR A 133 7.30 17.35 15.91
N GLN A 134 7.58 18.18 16.93
CA GLN A 134 7.03 19.51 17.09
C GLN A 134 7.17 20.35 15.81
N ASN A 135 6.07 20.96 15.37
CA ASN A 135 6.03 21.80 14.16
C ASN A 135 6.50 21.13 12.86
N GLN A 136 6.61 19.80 12.81
CA GLN A 136 7.08 19.06 11.63
C GLN A 136 6.08 17.98 11.18
N PRO A 137 5.01 18.34 10.44
CA PRO A 137 3.94 17.42 10.05
C PRO A 137 4.43 16.19 9.27
N ILE A 138 5.41 16.35 8.38
CA ILE A 138 5.97 15.24 7.58
C ILE A 138 6.74 14.26 8.47
N VAL A 139 7.48 14.77 9.46
CA VAL A 139 8.26 13.93 10.40
C VAL A 139 7.32 13.21 11.35
N ARG A 140 6.22 13.86 11.78
CA ARG A 140 5.15 13.26 12.58
C ARG A 140 4.51 12.05 11.91
N VAL A 141 4.16 12.16 10.63
CA VAL A 141 3.61 11.03 9.85
C VAL A 141 4.65 9.91 9.69
N LYS A 142 5.94 10.25 9.47
CA LYS A 142 7.02 9.24 9.42
C LYS A 142 7.22 8.54 10.76
N ALA A 143 7.20 9.26 11.88
CA ALA A 143 7.30 8.68 13.23
C ALA A 143 6.16 7.68 13.48
N LEU A 144 4.94 8.02 13.05
CA LEU A 144 3.80 7.12 13.12
C LEU A 144 4.02 5.85 12.30
N LYS A 145 4.54 5.96 11.07
CA LYS A 145 4.89 4.80 10.22
C LYS A 145 5.87 3.86 10.91
N TYR A 146 6.93 4.37 11.55
CA TYR A 146 7.87 3.54 12.31
C TYR A 146 7.22 2.89 13.53
N SER A 147 6.34 3.59 14.24
CA SER A 147 5.53 3.02 15.33
C SER A 147 4.63 1.87 14.84
N GLN A 148 3.98 2.00 13.68
CA GLN A 148 3.16 0.92 13.12
C GLN A 148 3.99 -0.29 12.66
N ILE A 149 5.17 -0.07 12.08
CA ILE A 149 6.10 -1.15 11.75
C ILE A 149 6.50 -1.90 13.03
N ALA A 150 6.79 -1.17 14.11
CA ALA A 150 7.12 -1.77 15.40
C ALA A 150 5.98 -2.61 15.98
N ILE A 151 4.73 -2.12 15.93
CA ILE A 151 3.56 -2.89 16.37
C ILE A 151 3.42 -4.16 15.50
N LEU A 152 3.54 -4.04 14.18
CA LEU A 152 3.44 -5.18 13.27
C LEU A 152 4.47 -6.27 13.62
N VAL A 153 5.72 -5.90 13.88
CA VAL A 153 6.78 -6.83 14.29
C VAL A 153 6.46 -7.48 15.64
N SER A 154 5.89 -6.73 16.60
CA SER A 154 5.51 -7.26 17.92
C SER A 154 4.44 -8.36 17.87
N VAL A 155 3.47 -8.25 16.96
CA VAL A 155 2.41 -9.27 16.80
C VAL A 155 3.00 -10.60 16.32
N PHE A 156 4.01 -10.56 15.46
CA PHE A 156 4.71 -11.78 15.02
C PHE A 156 5.57 -12.42 16.12
N SER A 157 6.03 -11.63 17.10
CA SER A 157 6.81 -12.16 18.22
C SER A 157 6.04 -13.22 19.01
N ILE A 158 4.72 -13.10 19.15
CA ILE A 158 3.88 -14.07 19.88
C ILE A 158 3.85 -15.43 19.19
N ALA A 159 3.66 -15.46 17.86
CA ALA A 159 3.66 -16.70 17.10
C ALA A 159 5.01 -17.43 17.20
N VAL A 160 6.11 -16.66 17.31
CA VAL A 160 7.45 -17.20 17.56
C VAL A 160 7.58 -17.71 18.99
N THR A 161 7.13 -16.95 20.00
CA THR A 161 7.16 -17.35 21.42
C THR A 161 6.36 -18.61 21.68
N GLU A 162 5.17 -18.77 21.08
CA GLU A 162 4.33 -19.97 21.24
C GLU A 162 5.00 -21.20 20.62
N LYS A 163 5.58 -21.05 19.42
CA LYS A 163 6.31 -22.13 18.74
C LYS A 163 7.59 -22.54 19.49
N LEU A 164 8.29 -21.57 20.10
CA LEU A 164 9.45 -21.81 20.95
C LEU A 164 9.05 -22.47 22.29
N SER A 165 7.94 -22.03 22.90
CA SER A 165 7.40 -22.62 24.13
C SER A 165 6.98 -24.07 23.94
N LEU A 166 6.38 -24.41 22.79
CA LEU A 166 6.04 -25.80 22.42
C LEU A 166 7.29 -26.64 22.11
N SER A 167 8.40 -26.01 21.74
CA SER A 167 9.68 -26.69 21.47
C SER A 167 10.55 -26.93 22.72
N HIS A 168 10.15 -26.43 23.90
CA HIS A 168 10.97 -26.45 25.12
C HIS A 168 10.31 -27.10 26.35
N LEU A 169 9.44 -28.11 26.14
CA LEU A 169 9.20 -29.17 27.13
C LEU A 169 10.31 -30.25 27.07
N GLY A 170 11.57 -29.80 27.06
CA GLY A 170 12.75 -30.65 26.96
C GLY A 170 14.03 -29.88 27.33
N GLU A 171 14.50 -30.13 28.55
CA GLU A 171 15.86 -29.96 29.10
C GLU A 171 16.56 -28.58 29.25
N LYS A 172 16.90 -28.34 30.52
CA LYS A 172 18.16 -27.85 31.15
C LYS A 172 18.71 -26.44 30.86
N ARG A 173 18.78 -25.71 31.99
CA ARG A 173 19.67 -24.59 32.36
C ARG A 173 21.10 -24.75 31.82
N THR A 174 21.64 -23.66 31.28
CA THR A 174 23.06 -23.34 31.40
C THR A 174 23.23 -21.82 31.51
N GLU A 175 23.92 -21.40 32.57
CA GLU A 175 24.36 -20.03 32.82
C GLU A 175 25.42 -19.59 31.79
N ARG A 176 25.48 -18.29 31.49
CA ARG A 176 26.71 -17.65 31.05
C ARG A 176 26.75 -16.18 31.46
N ASN A 177 27.86 -15.83 32.11
CA ASN A 177 28.28 -14.51 32.58
C ASN A 177 28.82 -13.61 31.46
N GLY A 178 28.74 -12.30 31.72
CA GLY A 178 29.62 -11.22 31.22
C GLY A 178 29.49 -10.89 29.73
N GLU A 179 29.57 -9.65 29.24
CA GLU A 179 29.95 -8.33 29.73
C GLU A 179 29.55 -7.37 28.58
N GLN A 180 29.19 -6.11 28.86
CA GLN A 180 29.81 -4.96 28.17
C GLN A 180 29.30 -3.63 28.72
N ASP A 181 30.29 -2.84 29.18
CA ASP A 181 30.24 -1.41 29.45
C ASP A 181 29.75 -0.61 28.24
N ASP A 182 28.96 0.42 28.51
CA ASP A 182 28.84 1.58 27.63
C ASP A 182 28.90 2.86 28.48
N GLN A 183 29.93 3.67 28.21
CA GLN A 183 30.27 4.93 28.86
C GLN A 183 29.13 5.96 28.79
N GLU A 184 28.82 6.55 29.94
CA GLU A 184 27.97 7.73 30.07
C GLU A 184 28.64 8.99 29.49
N ILE A 185 27.98 9.62 28.53
CA ILE A 185 28.27 10.99 28.11
C ILE A 185 27.39 11.91 28.96
N LEU A 186 28.04 12.61 29.89
CA LEU A 186 27.52 13.78 30.60
C LEU A 186 27.09 14.84 29.58
N ILE A 187 25.81 15.22 29.60
CA ILE A 187 25.31 16.44 28.97
C ILE A 187 25.00 17.41 30.12
N GLN A 188 25.72 18.54 30.11
CA GLN A 188 25.58 19.64 31.05
C GLN A 188 24.13 20.13 31.13
N GLU A 189 23.64 20.28 32.37
CA GLU A 189 22.41 20.99 32.71
C GLU A 189 22.58 22.49 32.40
N GLU A 190 21.73 23.02 31.52
CA GLU A 190 21.44 24.46 31.52
C GLU A 190 20.49 24.73 32.69
N ALA A 191 21.07 25.27 33.77
CA ALA A 191 20.36 25.84 34.90
C ALA A 191 19.65 27.14 34.45
N GLY A 192 18.33 27.20 34.66
CA GLY A 192 17.51 28.37 34.30
C GLY A 192 16.09 28.31 34.88
N ASP A 193 15.97 28.81 36.11
CA ASP A 193 14.83 29.48 36.76
C ASP A 193 13.61 28.74 37.37
N ALA A 194 13.39 29.15 38.63
CA ALA A 194 12.23 29.08 39.54
C ALA A 194 11.91 27.74 40.26
N ASN A 195 12.46 27.60 41.47
CA ASN A 195 12.01 26.64 42.50
C ASN A 195 10.59 26.98 42.99
N LEU A 196 9.57 26.59 42.23
CA LEU A 196 8.18 26.52 42.71
C LEU A 196 8.03 25.33 43.68
N THR A 197 7.33 25.53 44.79
CA THR A 197 7.04 24.40 45.71
C THR A 197 6.11 23.38 45.04
N PHE A 198 6.23 22.09 45.41
CA PHE A 198 5.40 21.00 44.87
C PHE A 198 3.89 21.32 44.88
N LYS A 199 3.42 21.99 45.93
CA LYS A 199 2.02 22.42 46.08
C LYS A 199 1.60 23.47 45.04
N GLU A 200 2.49 24.41 44.71
CA GLU A 200 2.25 25.44 43.68
C GLU A 200 2.28 24.83 42.28
N ASN A 201 3.22 23.92 42.01
CA ASN A 201 3.28 23.15 40.77
C ASN A 201 2.00 22.33 40.54
N MET A 202 1.50 21.66 41.58
CA MET A 202 0.25 20.88 41.50
C MET A 202 -0.98 21.77 41.26
N LYS A 203 -1.05 22.94 41.92
CA LYS A 203 -2.13 23.92 41.69
C LYS A 203 -2.11 24.45 40.26
N ASN A 204 -0.92 24.71 39.71
CA ASN A 204 -0.75 25.15 38.32
C ASN A 204 -1.20 24.06 37.33
N SER A 205 -0.82 22.80 37.54
CA SER A 205 -1.26 21.67 36.70
C SER A 205 -2.79 21.51 36.68
N ILE A 206 -3.46 21.66 37.82
CA ILE A 206 -4.93 21.62 37.89
C ILE A 206 -5.56 22.79 37.11
N CYS A 207 -4.98 23.99 37.21
CA CYS A 207 -5.43 25.15 36.43
C CYS A 207 -5.28 24.90 34.92
N LEU A 208 -4.15 24.31 34.50
CA LEU A 208 -3.90 23.93 33.10
C LEU A 208 -4.91 22.89 32.61
N THR A 209 -5.23 21.88 33.42
CA THR A 209 -6.29 20.91 33.10
C THR A 209 -7.63 21.59 32.84
N LYS A 210 -8.03 22.51 33.73
CA LYS A 210 -9.28 23.25 33.57
C LYS A 210 -9.27 24.05 32.26
N GLN A 211 -8.13 24.66 31.92
CA GLN A 211 -7.95 25.38 30.67
C GLN A 211 -8.10 24.46 29.45
N VAL A 212 -7.43 23.30 29.43
CA VAL A 212 -7.47 22.34 28.31
C VAL A 212 -8.88 21.76 28.12
N ILE A 213 -9.54 21.30 29.19
CA ILE A 213 -10.90 20.74 29.14
C ILE A 213 -11.92 21.79 28.69
N SER A 214 -11.68 23.09 28.95
CA SER A 214 -12.56 24.17 28.49
C SER A 214 -12.44 24.45 26.99
N GLN A 215 -11.41 23.93 26.31
CA GLN A 215 -11.23 24.16 24.87
C GLN A 215 -12.14 23.24 24.05
N ARG A 216 -12.97 23.85 23.20
CA ARG A 216 -13.86 23.13 22.27
C ARG A 216 -13.11 22.14 21.37
N GLN A 217 -11.87 22.47 20.98
CA GLN A 217 -11.03 21.62 20.12
C GLN A 217 -10.62 20.33 20.84
N PHE A 218 -10.16 20.43 22.09
CA PHE A 218 -9.79 19.27 22.90
C PHE A 218 -11.00 18.39 23.20
N LEU A 219 -12.12 18.98 23.63
CA LEU A 219 -13.35 18.23 23.91
C LEU A 219 -13.81 17.42 22.71
N ALA A 220 -13.74 18.00 21.52
CA ALA A 220 -14.17 17.32 20.31
C ALA A 220 -13.19 16.20 19.90
N ILE A 221 -11.87 16.37 20.08
CA ILE A 221 -10.88 15.28 19.95
C ILE A 221 -11.21 14.14 20.94
N ALA A 222 -11.42 14.47 22.21
CA ALA A 222 -11.70 13.51 23.27
C ALA A 222 -13.00 12.73 23.02
N VAL A 223 -14.09 13.41 22.65
CA VAL A 223 -15.38 12.77 22.32
C VAL A 223 -15.26 11.89 21.07
N THR A 224 -14.59 12.37 20.01
CA THR A 224 -14.38 11.57 18.81
C THR A 224 -13.55 10.33 19.11
N ASN A 225 -12.52 10.44 19.97
CA ASN A 225 -11.68 9.33 20.40
C ASN A 225 -12.45 8.33 21.28
N PHE A 226 -13.28 8.81 22.22
CA PHE A 226 -14.17 7.97 23.02
C PHE A 226 -15.02 7.04 22.14
N PHE A 227 -15.75 7.61 21.18
CA PHE A 227 -16.58 6.83 20.27
C PHE A 227 -15.76 5.91 19.36
N HIS A 228 -14.56 6.35 18.98
CA HIS A 228 -13.66 5.55 18.15
C HIS A 228 -13.18 4.30 18.90
N THR A 229 -12.75 4.48 20.15
CA THR A 229 -12.31 3.39 21.02
C THR A 229 -13.46 2.44 21.34
N ALA A 230 -14.65 2.97 21.65
CA ALA A 230 -15.84 2.15 21.85
C ALA A 230 -16.11 1.24 20.63
N ARG A 231 -16.06 1.80 19.41
CA ARG A 231 -16.24 1.04 18.16
C ARG A 231 -15.11 0.04 17.92
N SER A 232 -13.86 0.42 18.15
CA SER A 232 -12.70 -0.46 17.97
C SER A 232 -12.81 -1.72 18.83
N ILE A 233 -13.24 -1.55 20.08
CA ILE A 233 -13.40 -2.63 21.05
C ILE A 233 -14.63 -3.49 20.75
N ALA A 234 -15.74 -2.85 20.38
CA ALA A 234 -16.91 -3.54 19.86
C ALA A 234 -16.56 -4.43 18.65
N HIS A 235 -15.75 -3.92 17.73
CA HIS A 235 -15.33 -4.69 16.57
C HIS A 235 -14.44 -5.87 16.97
N MET A 236 -13.34 -5.64 17.69
CA MET A 236 -12.37 -6.71 17.99
C MET A 236 -12.91 -7.81 18.91
N ASN A 237 -13.62 -7.44 19.97
CA ASN A 237 -14.08 -8.42 20.97
C ASN A 237 -15.18 -9.34 20.43
N PHE A 238 -15.99 -8.86 19.49
CA PHE A 238 -17.13 -9.61 18.97
C PHE A 238 -16.91 -10.14 17.54
N ALA A 239 -15.79 -9.82 16.86
CA ALA A 239 -15.52 -10.30 15.50
C ALA A 239 -15.59 -11.83 15.35
N SER A 240 -15.13 -12.58 16.36
CA SER A 240 -15.22 -14.05 16.37
C SER A 240 -16.67 -14.52 16.44
N ILE A 241 -17.47 -13.93 17.34
CA ILE A 241 -18.88 -14.28 17.53
C ILE A 241 -19.69 -13.93 16.29
N ILE A 242 -19.47 -12.74 15.72
CA ILE A 242 -20.09 -12.28 14.48
C ILE A 242 -19.79 -13.27 13.34
N THR A 243 -18.53 -13.68 13.21
CA THR A 243 -18.12 -14.64 12.18
C THR A 243 -18.78 -16.00 12.36
N GLU A 244 -18.79 -16.53 13.60
CA GLU A 244 -19.37 -17.85 13.90
C GLU A 244 -20.88 -17.91 13.66
N VAL A 245 -21.61 -16.83 13.95
CA VAL A 245 -23.08 -16.79 13.84
C VAL A 245 -23.57 -16.35 12.46
N VAL A 246 -22.90 -15.40 11.82
CA VAL A 246 -23.39 -14.76 10.58
C VAL A 246 -22.83 -15.43 9.32
N ILE A 247 -21.58 -15.91 9.36
CA ILE A 247 -20.92 -16.49 8.21
C ILE A 247 -21.12 -18.02 8.25
N PRO A 248 -21.70 -18.63 7.21
CA PRO A 248 -21.97 -20.05 7.25
C PRO A 248 -20.67 -20.89 7.20
N GLN A 249 -20.70 -22.02 7.90
CA GLN A 249 -19.52 -22.87 8.17
C GLN A 249 -18.97 -23.57 6.92
N ASP A 250 -19.72 -23.63 5.81
CA ASP A 250 -19.23 -24.10 4.51
C ASP A 250 -18.23 -23.11 3.85
N ILE A 251 -18.34 -21.82 4.16
CA ILE A 251 -17.45 -20.76 3.67
C ILE A 251 -16.23 -20.62 4.58
N LEU A 252 -16.47 -20.39 5.88
CA LEU A 252 -15.43 -20.24 6.91
C LEU A 252 -15.62 -21.28 8.02
N PRO A 253 -15.13 -22.52 7.84
CA PRO A 253 -15.21 -23.53 8.88
C PRO A 253 -14.38 -23.16 10.12
N SER A 254 -14.93 -23.39 11.30
CA SER A 254 -14.22 -23.25 12.58
C SER A 254 -12.92 -24.08 12.60
N GLY A 255 -11.81 -23.46 13.02
CA GLY A 255 -10.49 -24.09 13.05
C GLY A 255 -9.80 -24.24 11.68
N SER A 256 -10.42 -23.77 10.59
CA SER A 256 -9.80 -23.82 9.25
C SER A 256 -8.72 -22.77 9.04
N VAL A 257 -7.76 -23.07 8.17
CA VAL A 257 -6.75 -22.09 7.72
C VAL A 257 -7.40 -20.87 7.06
N ARG A 258 -8.56 -21.04 6.40
CA ARG A 258 -9.30 -19.93 5.77
C ARG A 258 -9.79 -18.91 6.80
N LEU A 259 -10.31 -19.38 7.94
CA LEU A 259 -10.73 -18.53 9.05
C LEU A 259 -9.53 -17.78 9.65
N SER A 260 -8.41 -18.47 9.86
CA SER A 260 -7.17 -17.86 10.36
C SER A 260 -6.62 -16.79 9.39
N LEU A 261 -6.64 -17.05 8.09
CA LEU A 261 -6.22 -16.08 7.07
C LEU A 261 -7.16 -14.87 7.02
N PHE A 262 -8.47 -15.08 7.19
CA PHE A 262 -9.43 -13.98 7.25
C PHE A 262 -9.17 -13.07 8.46
N PHE A 263 -8.98 -13.63 9.66
CA PHE A 263 -8.63 -12.82 10.83
C PHE A 263 -7.26 -12.17 10.74
N MET A 264 -6.28 -12.84 10.13
CA MET A 264 -4.97 -12.24 9.83
C MET A 264 -5.11 -11.03 8.90
N LEU A 265 -5.97 -11.11 7.88
CA LEU A 265 -6.24 -10.00 6.99
C LEU A 265 -6.92 -8.84 7.74
N LEU A 266 -7.88 -9.14 8.62
CA LEU A 266 -8.53 -8.12 9.45
C LEU A 266 -7.53 -7.45 10.40
N THR A 267 -6.62 -8.18 11.04
CA THR A 267 -5.69 -7.59 12.02
C THR A 267 -4.50 -6.86 11.39
N LEU A 268 -3.90 -7.42 10.34
CA LEU A 268 -2.70 -6.86 9.72
C LEU A 268 -3.00 -5.85 8.60
N GLY A 269 -4.13 -6.02 7.91
CA GLY A 269 -4.55 -5.15 6.80
C GLY A 269 -4.53 -3.66 7.15
N PRO A 270 -5.15 -3.21 8.27
CA PRO A 270 -5.18 -1.81 8.65
C PRO A 270 -3.80 -1.17 8.86
N GLN A 271 -2.85 -1.93 9.44
CA GLN A 271 -1.48 -1.47 9.67
C GLN A 271 -0.71 -1.32 8.34
N ILE A 272 -0.85 -2.29 7.44
CA ILE A 272 -0.24 -2.25 6.11
C ILE A 272 -0.78 -1.07 5.31
N VAL A 273 -2.10 -0.84 5.33
CA VAL A 273 -2.73 0.29 4.64
C VAL A 273 -2.15 1.62 5.12
N LEU A 274 -1.95 1.82 6.42
CA LEU A 274 -1.34 3.04 6.95
C LEU A 274 0.10 3.21 6.47
N ILE A 275 0.92 2.16 6.58
CA ILE A 275 2.35 2.18 6.21
C ILE A 275 2.54 2.51 4.72
N VAL A 276 1.71 1.92 3.85
CA VAL A 276 1.78 2.14 2.40
C VAL A 276 1.32 3.56 2.02
N ASN A 277 0.33 4.12 2.74
CA ASN A 277 -0.29 5.39 2.41
C ASN A 277 0.29 6.61 3.16
N GLU A 278 1.46 6.50 3.79
CA GLU A 278 2.09 7.59 4.55
C GLU A 278 2.18 8.92 3.76
N LYS A 279 2.52 8.84 2.46
CA LYS A 279 2.71 10.02 1.61
C LYS A 279 1.38 10.71 1.32
N LEU A 280 0.30 9.93 1.21
CA LEU A 280 -1.04 10.45 1.04
C LEU A 280 -1.50 11.16 2.32
N ILE A 281 -1.29 10.53 3.49
CA ILE A 281 -1.62 11.12 4.79
C ILE A 281 -0.85 12.43 5.01
N ALA A 282 0.44 12.46 4.68
CA ALA A 282 1.26 13.67 4.78
C ALA A 282 0.82 14.79 3.82
N ARG A 283 0.29 14.45 2.63
CA ARG A 283 -0.19 15.42 1.63
C ARG A 283 -1.59 15.95 1.96
N VAL A 284 -2.50 15.06 2.35
CA VAL A 284 -3.92 15.37 2.59
C VAL A 284 -4.13 15.94 4.00
N GLY A 285 -3.36 15.47 4.98
CA GLY A 285 -3.48 15.82 6.39
C GLY A 285 -4.32 14.81 7.18
N ALA A 286 -3.89 14.49 8.41
CA ALA A 286 -4.50 13.44 9.23
C ALA A 286 -6.00 13.69 9.54
N VAL A 287 -6.36 14.91 9.94
CA VAL A 287 -7.76 15.29 10.23
C VAL A 287 -8.68 15.01 9.04
N LYS A 288 -8.25 15.35 7.82
CA LYS A 288 -9.05 15.15 6.61
C LYS A 288 -9.22 13.68 6.28
N VAL A 289 -8.15 12.88 6.43
CA VAL A 289 -8.22 11.43 6.27
C VAL A 289 -9.21 10.81 7.25
N MET A 290 -9.24 11.27 8.51
CA MET A 290 -10.19 10.78 9.53
C MET A 290 -11.64 11.10 9.16
N VAL A 291 -11.92 12.33 8.74
CA VAL A 291 -13.27 12.75 8.33
C VAL A 291 -13.77 11.96 7.12
N ILE A 292 -12.91 11.71 6.12
CA ILE A 292 -13.25 10.86 4.98
C ILE A 292 -13.57 9.44 5.45
N SER A 293 -12.77 8.88 6.37
CA SER A 293 -13.02 7.55 6.93
C SER A 293 -14.36 7.45 7.68
N TYR A 294 -14.75 8.51 8.41
CA TYR A 294 -16.04 8.57 9.09
C TYR A 294 -17.22 8.63 8.12
N LEU A 295 -17.10 9.35 7.00
CA LEU A 295 -18.09 9.31 5.92
C LEU A 295 -18.19 7.92 5.30
N VAL A 296 -17.05 7.29 5.00
CA VAL A 296 -17.04 5.91 4.47
C VAL A 296 -17.70 4.95 5.45
N SER A 297 -17.43 5.08 6.75
CA SER A 297 -18.05 4.28 7.81
C SER A 297 -19.57 4.49 7.90
N PHE A 298 -20.02 5.73 7.74
CA PHE A 298 -21.45 6.05 7.74
C PHE A 298 -22.15 5.35 6.57
N PHE A 299 -21.61 5.50 5.36
CA PHE A 299 -22.21 4.93 4.16
C PHE A 299 -22.06 3.41 4.07
N SER A 300 -20.96 2.84 4.59
CA SER A 300 -20.77 1.38 4.59
C SER A 300 -21.82 0.67 5.43
N GLY A 301 -22.38 1.31 6.45
CA GLY A 301 -23.48 0.74 7.25
C GLY A 301 -24.72 0.37 6.42
N PHE A 302 -24.99 1.08 5.32
CA PHE A 302 -26.12 0.74 4.41
C PHE A 302 -25.89 -0.55 3.61
N MET A 303 -24.68 -1.13 3.64
CA MET A 303 -24.43 -2.45 3.07
C MET A 303 -25.22 -3.56 3.77
N ILE A 304 -25.87 -3.28 4.91
CA ILE A 304 -26.80 -4.21 5.58
C ILE A 304 -27.90 -4.72 4.64
N ILE A 305 -28.31 -3.93 3.62
CA ILE A 305 -29.31 -4.33 2.61
C ILE A 305 -28.84 -5.56 1.82
N PHE A 306 -27.52 -5.74 1.67
CA PHE A 306 -26.90 -6.86 0.97
C PHE A 306 -26.41 -7.97 1.91
N SER A 307 -26.76 -7.91 3.20
CA SER A 307 -26.28 -8.85 4.23
C SER A 307 -26.81 -10.28 4.07
N TYR A 308 -27.79 -10.50 3.18
CA TYR A 308 -28.25 -11.83 2.78
C TYR A 308 -27.13 -12.67 2.13
N ASN A 309 -26.12 -12.01 1.54
CA ASN A 309 -24.97 -12.67 0.96
C ASN A 309 -23.77 -12.59 1.92
N PRO A 310 -23.26 -13.73 2.44
CA PRO A 310 -22.19 -13.74 3.45
C PRO A 310 -20.87 -13.11 2.97
N TYR A 311 -20.61 -13.10 1.65
CA TYR A 311 -19.43 -12.44 1.09
C TYR A 311 -19.49 -10.91 1.24
N PHE A 312 -20.69 -10.31 1.19
CA PHE A 312 -20.86 -8.87 1.44
C PHE A 312 -20.64 -8.54 2.91
N THR A 313 -21.08 -9.40 3.82
CA THR A 313 -20.77 -9.26 5.25
C THR A 313 -19.27 -9.35 5.51
N MET A 314 -18.57 -10.32 4.90
CA MET A 314 -17.11 -10.43 4.99
C MET A 314 -16.39 -9.20 4.43
N LEU A 315 -16.84 -8.69 3.28
CA LEU A 315 -16.31 -7.46 2.69
C LEU A 315 -16.54 -6.24 3.60
N PHE A 316 -17.74 -6.13 4.17
CA PHE A 316 -18.06 -5.08 5.13
C PHE A 316 -17.16 -5.17 6.37
N MET A 317 -16.98 -6.35 6.96
CA MET A 317 -16.07 -6.53 8.11
C MET A 317 -14.65 -6.05 7.77
N PHE A 318 -14.16 -6.31 6.56
CA PHE A 318 -12.85 -5.82 6.12
C PHE A 318 -12.82 -4.29 5.96
N ILE A 319 -13.84 -3.69 5.34
CA ILE A 319 -13.95 -2.23 5.20
C ILE A 319 -14.04 -1.57 6.58
N ASP A 320 -14.90 -2.08 7.46
CA ASP A 320 -15.11 -1.58 8.82
C ASP A 320 -13.80 -1.62 9.60
N CYS A 321 -13.10 -2.76 9.54
CA CYS A 321 -11.81 -2.96 10.16
C CYS A 321 -10.75 -1.94 9.70
N ILE A 322 -10.66 -1.67 8.40
CA ILE A 322 -9.77 -0.63 7.86
C ILE A 322 -10.17 0.75 8.40
N THR A 323 -11.45 1.11 8.27
CA THR A 323 -11.91 2.46 8.63
C THR A 323 -11.78 2.79 10.11
N VAL A 324 -11.82 1.78 10.99
CA VAL A 324 -11.59 1.97 12.43
C VAL A 324 -10.09 1.87 12.77
N HIS A 325 -9.41 0.77 12.44
CA HIS A 325 -8.06 0.51 12.98
C HIS A 325 -6.94 1.24 12.22
N THR A 326 -7.13 1.64 10.96
CA THR A 326 -6.16 2.53 10.27
C THR A 326 -6.23 3.96 10.82
N ILE A 327 -7.35 4.35 11.43
CA ILE A 327 -7.58 5.71 11.94
C ILE A 327 -7.12 5.87 13.38
N ALA A 328 -7.18 4.82 14.21
CA ALA A 328 -6.78 4.89 15.62
C ALA A 328 -5.38 5.52 15.83
N PRO A 329 -4.33 5.19 15.05
CA PRO A 329 -3.01 5.79 15.24
C PRO A 329 -2.95 7.30 14.88
N LEU A 330 -3.88 7.80 14.06
CA LEU A 330 -3.93 9.22 13.67
C LEU A 330 -4.33 10.15 14.82
N PHE A 331 -4.95 9.63 15.89
CA PHE A 331 -5.20 10.42 17.10
C PHE A 331 -3.91 10.91 17.74
N ASN A 332 -2.80 10.15 17.68
CA ASN A 332 -1.50 10.61 18.17
C ASN A 332 -1.01 11.84 17.37
N ILE A 333 -1.33 11.92 16.08
CA ILE A 333 -1.01 13.09 15.25
C ILE A 333 -1.86 14.28 15.68
N ILE A 334 -3.19 14.11 15.77
CA ILE A 334 -4.10 15.22 16.10
C ILE A 334 -3.86 15.74 17.51
N ILE A 335 -3.61 14.87 18.48
CA ILE A 335 -3.29 15.27 19.85
C ILE A 335 -1.97 16.05 19.86
N SER A 336 -0.95 15.61 19.11
CA SER A 336 0.32 16.35 18.99
C SER A 336 0.14 17.69 18.27
N ASP A 337 -0.69 17.77 17.22
CA ASP A 337 -1.04 19.02 16.55
C ASP A 337 -1.74 19.98 17.53
N PHE A 338 -2.62 19.45 18.38
CA PHE A 338 -3.29 20.23 19.43
C PHE A 338 -2.30 20.74 20.48
N VAL A 339 -1.30 19.94 20.90
CA VAL A 339 -0.23 20.39 21.80
C VAL A 339 0.52 21.58 21.20
N ASP A 340 0.90 21.50 19.91
CA ASP A 340 1.59 22.58 19.20
C ASP A 340 0.73 23.86 19.13
N ASP A 341 -0.56 23.70 18.80
CA ASP A 341 -1.52 24.80 18.73
C ASP A 341 -1.79 25.46 20.09
N ASP A 342 -1.94 24.66 21.13
CA ASP A 342 -2.20 25.10 22.50
C ASP A 342 -0.98 25.86 23.07
N ALA A 343 0.23 25.39 22.79
CA ALA A 343 1.47 26.10 23.14
C ALA A 343 1.56 27.47 22.47
N ARG A 344 1.21 27.56 21.18
CA ARG A 344 1.18 28.83 20.43
C ARG A 344 0.12 29.79 20.95
N LYS A 345 -1.13 29.34 21.08
CA LYS A 345 -2.28 30.19 21.46
C LYS A 345 -2.14 30.79 22.85
N ASN A 346 -1.52 30.07 23.77
CA ASN A 346 -1.32 30.52 25.15
C ASN A 346 0.12 30.98 25.41
N THR A 347 0.90 31.24 24.35
CA THR A 347 2.27 31.79 24.42
C THR A 347 3.15 31.09 25.45
N ARG A 348 3.11 29.75 25.48
CA ARG A 348 3.88 28.95 26.44
C ARG A 348 5.30 28.69 25.91
N SER A 349 6.29 28.66 26.80
CA SER A 349 7.69 28.37 26.44
C SER A 349 7.90 26.91 26.01
N ALA A 350 7.06 25.99 26.48
CA ALA A 350 7.01 24.59 26.06
C ALA A 350 5.55 24.11 26.04
N GLY A 351 5.25 23.12 25.19
CA GLY A 351 3.95 22.44 25.21
C GLY A 351 3.75 21.64 26.49
N ILE A 352 2.50 21.28 26.80
CA ILE A 352 2.15 20.42 27.96
C ILE A 352 1.64 19.04 27.51
N PRO A 353 2.43 18.29 26.72
CA PRO A 353 1.94 17.09 26.08
C PRO A 353 1.56 15.98 27.07
N SER A 354 2.28 15.81 28.19
CA SER A 354 1.98 14.76 29.16
C SER A 354 0.57 14.92 29.75
N ILE A 355 0.19 16.15 30.13
CA ILE A 355 -1.17 16.48 30.61
C ILE A 355 -2.21 16.25 29.52
N ILE A 356 -1.95 16.68 28.29
CA ILE A 356 -2.92 16.55 27.19
C ILE A 356 -3.17 15.08 26.83
N PHE A 357 -2.11 14.27 26.71
CA PHE A 357 -2.23 12.83 26.45
C PHE A 357 -2.92 12.09 27.61
N SER A 358 -2.58 12.42 28.86
CA SER A 358 -3.21 11.81 30.03
C SER A 358 -4.68 12.17 30.17
N LEU A 359 -5.06 13.43 29.88
CA LEU A 359 -6.45 13.86 29.88
C LEU A 359 -7.24 13.17 28.77
N ASN A 360 -6.67 12.96 27.58
CA ASN A 360 -7.35 12.19 26.55
C ASN A 360 -7.57 10.73 26.99
N ALA A 361 -6.58 10.10 27.64
CA ALA A 361 -6.71 8.74 28.18
C ALA A 361 -7.86 8.62 29.20
N LEU A 362 -8.08 9.64 30.04
CA LEU A 362 -9.20 9.72 30.98
C LEU A 362 -10.56 9.58 30.30
N PHE A 363 -10.75 10.12 29.10
CA PHE A 363 -11.98 9.95 28.32
C PHE A 363 -12.01 8.59 27.60
N VAL A 364 -10.88 8.16 27.04
CA VAL A 364 -10.80 6.96 26.20
C VAL A 364 -10.99 5.66 26.99
N LYS A 365 -10.40 5.53 28.19
CA LYS A 365 -10.41 4.29 28.97
C LYS A 365 -11.82 3.83 29.40
N PRO A 366 -12.72 4.71 29.88
CA PRO A 366 -14.11 4.32 30.15
C PRO A 366 -14.85 3.72 28.94
N ALA A 367 -14.54 4.17 27.72
CA ALA A 367 -15.14 3.61 26.50
C ALA A 367 -14.85 2.11 26.34
N GLN A 368 -13.70 1.65 26.85
CA GLN A 368 -13.27 0.27 26.78
C GLN A 368 -14.12 -0.68 27.61
N SER A 369 -14.63 -0.19 28.74
CA SER A 369 -15.50 -0.95 29.63
C SER A 369 -16.98 -0.85 29.23
N VAL A 370 -17.44 0.32 28.78
CA VAL A 370 -18.86 0.56 28.46
C VAL A 370 -19.29 -0.21 27.21
N ALA A 371 -18.47 -0.25 26.15
CA ALA A 371 -18.88 -0.82 24.87
C ALA A 371 -19.20 -2.34 24.92
N PRO A 372 -18.35 -3.20 25.53
CA PRO A 372 -18.66 -4.63 25.65
C PRO A 372 -19.91 -4.90 26.48
N VAL A 373 -20.13 -4.17 27.57
CA VAL A 373 -21.30 -4.35 28.45
C VAL A 373 -22.59 -4.06 27.70
N LEU A 374 -22.64 -2.96 26.95
CA LEU A 374 -23.80 -2.58 26.15
C LEU A 374 -24.10 -3.64 25.07
N ILE A 375 -23.08 -4.13 24.38
CA ILE A 375 -23.24 -5.14 23.33
C ILE A 375 -23.73 -6.47 23.90
N VAL A 376 -23.12 -6.95 24.99
CA VAL A 376 -23.56 -8.19 25.66
C VAL A 376 -24.99 -8.07 26.15
N HIS A 377 -25.40 -6.90 26.66
CA HIS A 377 -26.79 -6.65 27.06
C HIS A 377 -27.76 -6.82 25.87
N LEU A 378 -27.46 -6.22 24.71
CA LEU A 378 -28.26 -6.35 23.50
C LEU A 378 -28.31 -7.79 22.97
N LEU A 379 -27.17 -8.50 23.00
CA LEU A 379 -27.10 -9.90 22.58
C LEU A 379 -27.93 -10.82 23.51
N ASN A 380 -27.87 -10.59 24.83
CA ASN A 380 -28.62 -11.38 25.80
C ASN A 380 -30.14 -11.22 25.64
N GLN A 381 -30.62 -10.02 25.27
CA GLN A 381 -32.04 -9.79 24.95
C GLN A 381 -32.52 -10.62 23.75
N SER A 382 -31.60 -11.03 22.87
CA SER A 382 -31.91 -11.78 21.63
C SER A 382 -31.60 -13.28 21.75
N GLY A 383 -31.40 -13.80 22.98
CA GLY A 383 -31.19 -15.23 23.22
C GLY A 383 -29.74 -15.70 23.18
N TYR A 384 -28.74 -14.81 23.29
CA TYR A 384 -27.32 -15.19 23.24
C TYR A 384 -26.90 -16.22 24.32
N GLN A 385 -27.50 -16.18 25.52
CA GLN A 385 -27.23 -17.16 26.57
C GLN A 385 -27.69 -18.58 26.20
N GLU A 386 -28.76 -18.69 25.42
CA GLU A 386 -29.25 -19.98 24.93
C GLU A 386 -28.34 -20.48 23.81
N TYR A 387 -27.92 -19.61 22.89
CA TYR A 387 -26.94 -19.92 21.86
C TYR A 387 -25.62 -20.47 22.44
N LEU A 388 -25.13 -19.91 23.55
CA LEU A 388 -23.91 -20.43 24.20
C LEU A 388 -24.07 -21.89 24.68
N LYS A 389 -25.29 -22.33 25.00
CA LYS A 389 -25.58 -23.69 25.47
C LYS A 389 -25.86 -24.65 24.32
N THR A 390 -26.66 -24.23 23.35
CA THR A 390 -27.19 -25.10 22.28
C THR A 390 -26.39 -25.04 20.99
N LYS A 391 -25.61 -23.96 20.79
CA LYS A 391 -24.97 -23.61 19.52
C LYS A 391 -25.92 -23.48 18.32
N ILE A 392 -27.22 -23.36 18.59
CA ILE A 392 -28.27 -23.12 17.59
C ILE A 392 -28.56 -21.63 17.58
N SER A 393 -28.35 -20.97 16.44
CA SER A 393 -28.66 -19.54 16.29
C SER A 393 -30.14 -19.34 16.00
N THR A 394 -30.80 -18.47 16.78
CA THR A 394 -32.13 -17.95 16.45
C THR A 394 -32.04 -16.86 15.38
N GLU A 395 -33.14 -16.61 14.68
CA GLU A 395 -33.23 -15.54 13.69
C GLU A 395 -33.07 -14.15 14.34
N ASP A 396 -33.66 -13.97 15.52
CA ASP A 396 -33.55 -12.75 16.31
C ASP A 396 -32.10 -12.45 16.72
N LEU A 397 -31.35 -13.45 17.18
CA LEU A 397 -29.93 -13.29 17.52
C LEU A 397 -29.11 -12.87 16.30
N ARG A 398 -29.34 -13.53 15.15
CA ARG A 398 -28.66 -13.22 13.90
C ARG A 398 -28.95 -11.79 13.43
N ASN A 399 -30.21 -11.35 13.51
CA ASN A 399 -30.62 -10.00 13.14
C ASN A 399 -30.02 -8.94 14.08
N THR A 400 -29.99 -9.19 15.39
CA THR A 400 -29.34 -8.29 16.35
C THR A 400 -27.84 -8.18 16.12
N ILE A 401 -27.16 -9.28 15.82
CA ILE A 401 -25.72 -9.27 15.50
C ILE A 401 -25.45 -8.48 14.22
N LEU A 402 -26.25 -8.67 13.16
CA LEU A 402 -26.17 -7.88 11.93
C LEU A 402 -26.42 -6.40 12.21
N LEU A 403 -27.43 -6.06 13.02
CA LEU A 403 -27.70 -4.68 13.40
C LEU A 403 -26.51 -4.06 14.15
N ILE A 404 -25.94 -4.76 15.13
CA ILE A 404 -24.75 -4.30 15.86
C ILE A 404 -23.57 -4.09 14.90
N LEU A 405 -23.30 -5.06 14.01
CA LEU A 405 -22.20 -5.00 13.06
C LEU A 405 -22.30 -3.79 12.11
N PHE A 406 -23.46 -3.56 11.50
CA PHE A 406 -23.62 -2.53 10.47
C PHE A 406 -24.03 -1.15 11.01
N MET A 407 -24.86 -1.10 12.06
CA MET A 407 -25.34 0.17 12.61
C MET A 407 -24.36 0.83 13.57
N THR A 408 -23.49 0.06 14.24
CA THR A 408 -22.46 0.66 15.11
C THR A 408 -21.55 1.60 14.30
N PRO A 409 -20.99 1.19 13.15
CA PRO A 409 -20.22 2.06 12.26
C PRO A 409 -21.03 3.21 11.67
N ALA A 410 -22.30 2.97 11.32
CA ALA A 410 -23.18 4.00 10.76
C ALA A 410 -23.42 5.14 11.76
N VAL A 411 -23.91 4.80 12.95
CA VAL A 411 -24.28 5.77 13.99
C VAL A 411 -23.03 6.48 14.51
N ILE A 412 -21.99 5.71 14.88
CA ILE A 412 -20.75 6.29 15.41
C ILE A 412 -20.03 7.12 14.35
N GLY A 413 -19.93 6.64 13.11
CA GLY A 413 -19.34 7.39 12.01
C GLY A 413 -20.06 8.71 11.74
N GLY A 414 -21.40 8.71 11.80
CA GLY A 414 -22.21 9.93 11.71
C GLY A 414 -21.94 10.92 12.84
N ILE A 415 -21.94 10.46 14.09
CA ILE A 415 -21.63 11.30 15.26
C ILE A 415 -20.21 11.88 15.15
N GLN A 416 -19.22 11.04 14.86
CA GLN A 416 -17.82 11.45 14.71
C GLN A 416 -17.65 12.47 13.58
N TYR A 417 -18.32 12.26 12.46
CA TYR A 417 -18.35 13.22 11.35
C TYR A 417 -18.95 14.55 11.79
N LEU A 418 -20.11 14.56 12.47
CA LEU A 418 -20.75 15.79 12.93
C LEU A 418 -19.91 16.56 13.95
N VAL A 419 -19.33 15.86 14.93
CA VAL A 419 -18.44 16.45 15.94
C VAL A 419 -17.21 17.07 15.28
N MET A 420 -16.52 16.32 14.41
CA MET A 420 -15.33 16.82 13.71
C MET A 420 -15.66 17.91 12.68
N LYS A 421 -16.80 17.84 12.01
CA LYS A 421 -17.31 18.88 11.10
C LYS A 421 -17.56 20.20 11.82
N THR A 422 -18.06 20.14 13.06
CA THR A 422 -18.33 21.33 13.89
C THR A 422 -17.02 22.05 14.27
N ILE A 423 -15.91 21.32 14.48
CA ILE A 423 -14.56 21.89 14.63
C ILE A 423 -14.04 22.49 13.30
N LEU A 424 -14.31 21.83 12.17
CA LEU A 424 -13.82 22.19 10.83
C LEU A 424 -14.60 23.33 10.15
N SER A 425 -15.58 23.95 10.82
CA SER A 425 -16.34 25.09 10.31
C SER A 425 -15.46 26.31 9.95
N PHE A 426 -14.18 26.33 10.34
CA PHE A 426 -13.19 27.35 9.94
C PHE A 426 -12.50 27.06 8.58
N PHE A 427 -12.69 25.88 7.99
CA PHE A 427 -12.05 25.46 6.72
C PHE A 427 -13.06 25.09 5.61
N ARG A 428 -14.21 25.77 5.56
CA ARG A 428 -15.33 25.49 4.63
C ARG A 428 -14.93 25.48 3.13
N PHE A 429 -13.90 26.24 2.72
CA PHE A 429 -13.44 26.26 1.32
C PHE A 429 -12.46 25.14 0.94
N GLN A 430 -11.81 24.50 1.92
CA GLN A 430 -10.78 23.48 1.65
C GLN A 430 -11.31 22.05 1.58
N MET A 431 -12.56 21.80 2.00
CA MET A 431 -13.14 20.45 1.99
C MET A 431 -13.59 20.01 0.59
N LEU A 432 -14.16 20.92 -0.21
CA LEU A 432 -14.39 20.66 -1.64
C LEU A 432 -13.06 20.44 -2.35
N ILE A 433 -12.05 21.28 -2.05
CA ILE A 433 -10.69 21.14 -2.60
C ILE A 433 -10.07 19.80 -2.16
N ALA A 434 -10.31 19.33 -0.94
CA ALA A 434 -9.77 18.05 -0.48
C ALA A 434 -10.49 16.84 -1.08
N LEU A 435 -11.81 16.93 -1.28
CA LEU A 435 -12.58 15.92 -2.00
C LEU A 435 -12.18 15.89 -3.47
N THR A 436 -11.97 17.04 -4.10
CA THR A 436 -11.47 17.10 -5.48
C THR A 436 -10.01 16.68 -5.56
N VAL A 437 -9.15 17.01 -4.61
CA VAL A 437 -7.75 16.54 -4.55
C VAL A 437 -7.67 15.05 -4.24
N ALA A 438 -8.56 14.50 -3.41
CA ALA A 438 -8.64 13.06 -3.16
C ALA A 438 -9.20 12.33 -4.38
N ALA A 439 -10.24 12.86 -5.02
CA ALA A 439 -10.77 12.34 -6.28
C ALA A 439 -9.74 12.44 -7.42
N ASP A 440 -8.97 13.53 -7.49
CA ASP A 440 -7.87 13.72 -8.44
C ASP A 440 -6.71 12.77 -8.14
N ALA A 441 -6.38 12.54 -6.87
CA ALA A 441 -5.38 11.56 -6.46
C ALA A 441 -5.81 10.11 -6.75
N LEU A 442 -7.12 9.84 -6.72
CA LEU A 442 -7.71 8.54 -7.07
C LEU A 442 -8.04 8.41 -8.56
N ARG A 443 -8.03 9.50 -9.33
CA ARG A 443 -8.31 9.50 -10.77
C ARG A 443 -7.48 8.47 -11.56
N PRO A 444 -6.18 8.26 -11.27
CA PRO A 444 -5.39 7.25 -11.97
C PRO A 444 -5.71 5.81 -11.56
N VAL A 445 -6.40 5.60 -10.43
CA VAL A 445 -6.75 4.26 -9.93
C VAL A 445 -7.72 3.58 -10.88
N VAL A 446 -8.73 4.28 -11.38
CA VAL A 446 -9.76 3.70 -12.27
C VAL A 446 -9.16 3.08 -13.54
N PRO A 447 -8.43 3.81 -14.41
CA PRO A 447 -7.82 3.22 -15.61
C PRO A 447 -6.75 2.18 -15.26
N CYS A 448 -6.00 2.37 -14.17
CA CYS A 448 -5.00 1.39 -13.74
C CYS A 448 -5.61 0.06 -13.29
N SER A 449 -6.67 0.12 -12.48
CA SER A 449 -7.44 -1.05 -12.05
C SER A 449 -8.09 -1.72 -13.24
N LEU A 450 -8.65 -0.96 -14.20
CA LEU A 450 -9.22 -1.53 -15.42
C LEU A 450 -8.19 -2.34 -16.21
N LEU A 451 -6.99 -1.79 -16.50
CA LEU A 451 -5.95 -2.48 -17.26
C LEU A 451 -5.33 -3.66 -16.49
N SER A 452 -5.14 -3.51 -15.17
CA SER A 452 -4.49 -4.53 -14.34
C SER A 452 -5.42 -5.71 -14.07
N LEU A 453 -6.67 -5.43 -13.72
CA LEU A 453 -7.64 -6.48 -13.39
C LEU A 453 -8.15 -7.18 -14.64
N SER A 454 -8.26 -6.50 -15.79
CA SER A 454 -8.68 -7.11 -17.06
C SER A 454 -7.72 -8.20 -17.55
N MET A 455 -6.50 -8.27 -16.99
CA MET A 455 -5.59 -9.38 -17.24
C MET A 455 -6.18 -10.74 -16.78
N VAL A 456 -7.05 -10.75 -15.76
CA VAL A 456 -7.70 -11.97 -15.28
C VAL A 456 -8.64 -12.56 -16.34
N PRO A 457 -9.68 -11.85 -16.81
CA PRO A 457 -10.53 -12.37 -17.89
C PRO A 457 -9.74 -12.66 -19.17
N PHE A 458 -8.76 -11.81 -19.50
CA PHE A 458 -7.89 -12.03 -20.65
C PHE A 458 -7.13 -13.35 -20.57
N ALA A 459 -6.46 -13.62 -19.45
CA ALA A 459 -5.73 -14.87 -19.23
C ALA A 459 -6.66 -16.09 -19.16
N SER A 460 -7.85 -15.94 -18.57
CA SER A 460 -8.87 -17.01 -18.58
C SER A 460 -9.27 -17.37 -20.01
N CYS A 461 -9.54 -16.38 -20.86
CA CYS A 461 -9.84 -16.60 -22.27
C CYS A 461 -8.66 -17.26 -23.00
N SER A 462 -7.43 -16.83 -22.74
CA SER A 462 -6.23 -17.43 -23.35
C SER A 462 -6.04 -18.90 -22.96
N LEU A 463 -6.24 -19.25 -21.69
CA LEU A 463 -6.18 -20.66 -21.24
C LEU A 463 -7.25 -21.51 -21.92
N VAL A 464 -8.46 -20.97 -22.11
CA VAL A 464 -9.53 -21.64 -22.85
C VAL A 464 -9.14 -21.83 -24.32
N ILE A 465 -8.60 -20.80 -24.98
CA ILE A 465 -8.09 -20.91 -26.36
C ILE A 465 -6.99 -21.97 -26.46
N GLY A 466 -6.06 -22.01 -25.50
CA GLY A 466 -5.01 -23.03 -25.44
C GLY A 466 -5.52 -24.45 -25.21
N GLY A 467 -6.65 -24.62 -24.51
CA GLY A 467 -7.34 -25.91 -24.43
C GLY A 467 -8.04 -26.29 -25.74
N ILE A 468 -8.71 -25.34 -26.38
CA ILE A 468 -9.38 -25.52 -27.67
C ILE A 468 -8.37 -25.84 -28.78
N SER A 469 -7.16 -25.28 -28.72
CA SER A 469 -6.11 -25.48 -29.72
C SER A 469 -5.63 -26.93 -29.83
N TRP A 470 -6.01 -27.82 -28.92
CA TRP A 470 -5.74 -29.26 -29.02
C TRP A 470 -6.71 -29.98 -29.95
N ILE A 471 -7.84 -29.35 -30.28
CA ILE A 471 -8.95 -29.95 -31.03
C ILE A 471 -9.15 -29.23 -32.36
N VAL A 472 -8.88 -27.93 -32.43
CA VAL A 472 -9.02 -27.14 -33.68
C VAL A 472 -7.71 -27.03 -34.45
N PRO A 473 -7.76 -26.83 -35.78
CA PRO A 473 -6.56 -26.55 -36.58
C PRO A 473 -5.76 -25.36 -36.04
N GLY A 474 -4.43 -25.44 -36.11
CA GLY A 474 -3.52 -24.42 -35.54
C GLY A 474 -3.81 -22.99 -36.02
N HIS A 475 -4.14 -22.80 -37.30
CA HIS A 475 -4.49 -21.49 -37.86
C HIS A 475 -5.75 -20.89 -37.23
N MET A 476 -6.73 -21.71 -36.82
CA MET A 476 -7.94 -21.22 -36.14
C MET A 476 -7.62 -20.77 -34.72
N ALA A 477 -6.82 -21.54 -33.99
CA ALA A 477 -6.36 -21.17 -32.65
C ALA A 477 -5.56 -19.86 -32.68
N GLN A 478 -4.69 -19.69 -33.68
CA GLN A 478 -3.92 -18.46 -33.87
C GLN A 478 -4.80 -17.25 -34.22
N LYS A 479 -5.83 -17.42 -35.06
CA LYS A 479 -6.83 -16.37 -35.30
C LYS A 479 -7.57 -15.94 -34.03
N LEU A 480 -7.95 -16.90 -33.18
CA LEU A 480 -8.59 -16.62 -31.89
C LEU A 480 -7.66 -15.88 -30.93
N ASP A 481 -6.39 -16.30 -30.82
CA ASP A 481 -5.40 -15.62 -29.99
C ASP A 481 -5.13 -14.19 -30.50
N ASN A 482 -4.95 -14.01 -31.81
CA ASN A 482 -4.78 -12.70 -32.43
C ASN A 482 -5.99 -11.78 -32.18
N PHE A 483 -7.20 -12.31 -32.24
CA PHE A 483 -8.42 -11.56 -31.92
C PHE A 483 -8.47 -11.14 -30.44
N LEU A 484 -8.13 -12.05 -29.52
CA LEU A 484 -8.06 -11.77 -28.09
C LEU A 484 -7.01 -10.70 -27.79
N TYR A 485 -5.81 -10.84 -28.34
CA TYR A 485 -4.73 -9.87 -28.17
C TYR A 485 -5.09 -8.50 -28.74
N LYS A 486 -5.64 -8.45 -29.95
CA LYS A 486 -6.14 -7.21 -30.57
C LYS A 486 -7.17 -6.52 -29.68
N SER A 487 -8.10 -7.29 -29.12
CA SER A 487 -9.10 -6.76 -28.18
C SER A 487 -8.45 -6.17 -26.93
N TYR A 488 -7.41 -6.81 -26.38
CA TYR A 488 -6.69 -6.28 -25.23
C TYR A 488 -5.85 -5.03 -25.57
N MET A 489 -5.20 -5.00 -26.74
CA MET A 489 -4.51 -3.79 -27.23
C MET A 489 -5.49 -2.64 -27.45
N ARG A 490 -6.71 -2.91 -27.95
CA ARG A 490 -7.77 -1.91 -28.10
C ARG A 490 -8.30 -1.39 -26.76
N LEU A 491 -8.34 -2.23 -25.72
CA LEU A 491 -8.58 -1.76 -24.34
C LEU A 491 -7.44 -0.83 -23.87
N CYS A 492 -6.18 -1.17 -24.15
CA CYS A 492 -5.06 -0.28 -23.84
C CYS A 492 -5.20 1.06 -24.58
N LEU A 493 -5.52 1.05 -25.88
CA LEU A 493 -5.74 2.27 -26.67
C LEU A 493 -6.94 3.08 -26.17
N PHE A 494 -8.02 2.43 -25.69
CA PHE A 494 -9.12 3.13 -25.03
C PHE A 494 -8.62 3.98 -23.85
N VAL A 495 -7.72 3.42 -23.03
CA VAL A 495 -7.15 4.14 -21.87
C VAL A 495 -6.11 5.18 -22.29
N PHE A 496 -5.15 4.80 -23.13
CA PHE A 496 -4.00 5.62 -23.50
C PHE A 496 -4.29 6.69 -24.55
N GLU A 497 -5.37 6.57 -25.33
CA GLU A 497 -5.82 7.58 -26.28
C GLU A 497 -7.17 8.21 -25.89
N ASN A 498 -8.24 7.41 -25.77
CA ASN A 498 -9.60 7.97 -25.63
C ASN A 498 -9.87 8.55 -24.23
N ILE A 499 -9.44 7.89 -23.15
CA ILE A 499 -9.57 8.41 -21.77
C ILE A 499 -8.54 9.50 -21.50
N SER A 500 -7.29 9.30 -21.94
CA SER A 500 -6.22 10.28 -21.71
C SER A 500 -6.49 11.61 -22.42
N GLY A 501 -7.05 11.56 -23.63
CA GLY A 501 -7.16 12.73 -24.51
C GLY A 501 -5.79 13.23 -24.96
N VAL A 502 -4.88 12.30 -25.27
CA VAL A 502 -3.53 12.60 -25.77
C VAL A 502 -3.59 13.32 -27.12
N GLU A 503 -2.79 14.36 -27.27
CA GLU A 503 -2.51 15.02 -28.55
C GLU A 503 -1.30 14.35 -29.20
N ILE A 504 -1.48 13.79 -30.38
CA ILE A 504 -0.43 13.08 -31.12
C ILE A 504 -0.02 13.91 -32.33
N PHE A 505 1.28 14.21 -32.41
CA PHE A 505 1.90 14.96 -33.51
C PHE A 505 2.92 14.07 -34.21
N VAL A 506 2.82 13.96 -35.54
CA VAL A 506 3.75 13.18 -36.35
C VAL A 506 4.63 14.13 -37.17
N HIS A 507 5.94 13.93 -37.06
CA HIS A 507 7.00 14.71 -37.71
C HIS A 507 7.70 13.82 -38.75
N GLY A 508 7.67 14.23 -40.02
CA GLY A 508 8.20 13.41 -41.12
C GLY A 508 7.36 12.13 -41.35
N GLY A 509 7.22 11.73 -42.62
CA GLY A 509 6.68 10.40 -42.93
C GLY A 509 5.20 10.17 -42.59
N LYS A 510 4.30 11.15 -42.77
CA LYS A 510 2.84 10.89 -42.68
C LYS A 510 2.39 9.79 -43.65
N GLU A 511 3.06 9.73 -44.80
CA GLU A 511 2.98 8.69 -45.84
C GLU A 511 3.38 7.28 -45.36
N VAL A 512 4.03 7.14 -44.21
CA VAL A 512 4.51 5.84 -43.68
C VAL A 512 3.38 5.07 -43.00
N ILE A 513 2.41 5.78 -42.41
CA ILE A 513 1.22 5.17 -41.80
C ILE A 513 0.11 5.20 -42.85
N LYS A 514 -0.05 4.09 -43.59
CA LYS A 514 -1.09 3.98 -44.61
C LYS A 514 -2.23 3.12 -44.08
N ASN A 515 -3.42 3.70 -43.96
CA ASN A 515 -4.64 2.93 -43.71
C ASN A 515 -4.84 1.84 -44.78
N SER A 516 -4.44 2.11 -46.03
CA SER A 516 -4.46 1.15 -47.14
C SER A 516 -3.12 0.40 -47.34
N GLY A 517 -2.19 0.49 -46.40
CA GLY A 517 -0.89 -0.17 -46.50
C GLY A 517 -1.06 -1.68 -46.30
N GLU A 518 -0.39 -2.48 -47.15
CA GLU A 518 -0.32 -3.91 -46.91
C GLU A 518 0.38 -4.18 -45.57
N PRO A 519 -0.06 -5.20 -44.80
CA PRO A 519 0.60 -5.54 -43.57
C PRO A 519 2.01 -6.11 -43.83
N GLU A 520 3.01 -5.57 -43.13
CA GLU A 520 4.43 -5.91 -43.32
C GLU A 520 5.02 -6.56 -42.08
N ASN A 521 6.02 -7.43 -42.28
CA ASN A 521 6.91 -7.91 -41.24
C ASN A 521 7.99 -6.87 -41.00
N ALA A 522 8.04 -6.32 -39.79
CA ALA A 522 8.96 -5.23 -39.53
C ALA A 522 9.55 -5.23 -38.13
N VAL A 523 10.74 -4.65 -38.03
CA VAL A 523 11.33 -4.28 -36.74
C VAL A 523 11.02 -2.82 -36.45
N VAL A 524 10.49 -2.54 -35.27
CA VAL A 524 10.29 -1.16 -34.79
C VAL A 524 11.47 -0.78 -33.90
N LEU A 525 12.30 0.14 -34.39
CA LEU A 525 13.49 0.61 -33.69
C LEU A 525 13.20 1.95 -33.01
N SER A 526 13.13 1.96 -31.67
CA SER A 526 12.70 3.15 -30.91
C SER A 526 13.70 3.57 -29.82
N ASN A 527 13.71 4.86 -29.49
CA ASN A 527 14.36 5.37 -28.27
C ASN A 527 13.49 5.07 -27.04
N HIS A 528 14.10 5.01 -25.85
CA HIS A 528 13.44 4.61 -24.61
C HIS A 528 13.52 5.71 -23.54
N GLN A 529 12.45 6.48 -23.41
CA GLN A 529 12.32 7.64 -22.53
C GLN A 529 11.57 7.28 -21.23
N THR A 530 10.49 6.49 -21.30
CA THR A 530 9.59 6.23 -20.17
C THR A 530 8.96 4.82 -20.20
N ASN A 531 8.12 4.47 -19.22
CA ASN A 531 7.33 3.23 -19.23
C ASN A 531 6.09 3.30 -20.11
N VAL A 532 5.83 4.42 -20.78
CA VAL A 532 4.74 4.59 -21.76
C VAL A 532 5.17 4.13 -23.16
N ASP A 533 6.45 4.23 -23.52
CA ASP A 533 6.94 4.08 -24.90
C ASP A 533 6.47 2.83 -25.66
N TRP A 534 6.19 1.73 -24.95
CA TRP A 534 5.72 0.48 -25.56
C TRP A 534 4.36 0.59 -26.23
N ILE A 535 3.49 1.52 -25.79
CA ILE A 535 2.16 1.70 -26.41
C ILE A 535 2.27 2.46 -27.74
N ILE A 536 3.36 3.20 -27.98
CA ILE A 536 3.48 4.05 -29.18
C ILE A 536 3.51 3.21 -30.47
N PRO A 537 4.28 2.12 -30.57
CA PRO A 537 4.16 1.22 -31.71
C PRO A 537 2.77 0.61 -31.88
N VAL A 538 2.00 0.41 -30.80
CA VAL A 538 0.61 -0.06 -30.86
C VAL A 538 -0.30 1.04 -31.43
N ILE A 539 -0.11 2.30 -31.03
CA ILE A 539 -0.78 3.48 -31.60
C ILE A 539 -0.51 3.54 -33.11
N LEU A 540 0.73 3.32 -33.54
CA LEU A 540 1.11 3.30 -34.96
C LEU A 540 0.49 2.09 -35.68
N ALA A 541 0.58 0.89 -35.12
CA ALA A 541 0.04 -0.34 -35.71
C ALA A 541 -1.49 -0.30 -35.86
N ALA A 542 -2.21 0.36 -34.94
CA ALA A 542 -3.65 0.54 -35.02
C ALA A 542 -4.12 1.36 -36.24
N ARG A 543 -3.19 2.09 -36.85
CA ARG A 543 -3.42 2.95 -38.02
C ARG A 543 -2.77 2.40 -39.29
N HIS A 544 -2.20 1.19 -39.23
CA HIS A 544 -1.61 0.51 -40.37
C HIS A 544 -2.54 -0.62 -40.83
N GLY A 545 -3.06 -0.50 -42.06
CA GLY A 545 -4.07 -1.41 -42.62
C GLY A 545 -5.53 -1.06 -42.23
N ASP A 546 -6.48 -1.53 -43.03
CA ASP A 546 -7.90 -1.10 -42.97
C ASP A 546 -8.58 -1.33 -41.61
N GLN A 547 -8.14 -2.34 -40.87
CA GLN A 547 -8.69 -2.73 -39.56
C GLN A 547 -7.66 -2.55 -38.42
N GLY A 548 -6.51 -1.95 -38.70
CA GLY A 548 -5.35 -1.93 -37.81
C GLY A 548 -4.62 -3.27 -37.72
N ASN A 549 -3.34 -3.22 -37.37
CA ASN A 549 -2.44 -4.38 -37.28
C ASN A 549 -1.90 -4.61 -35.85
N GLU A 550 -2.62 -4.21 -34.81
CA GLU A 550 -2.15 -4.30 -33.42
C GLU A 550 -1.91 -5.75 -32.96
N GLN A 551 -2.59 -6.73 -33.60
CA GLN A 551 -2.37 -8.15 -33.38
C GLN A 551 -0.95 -8.63 -33.70
N ALA A 552 -0.25 -7.91 -34.59
CA ALA A 552 1.10 -8.22 -35.02
C ALA A 552 2.18 -7.79 -34.01
N PHE A 553 1.81 -7.01 -32.99
CA PHE A 553 2.77 -6.37 -32.11
C PHE A 553 3.49 -7.37 -31.19
N ARG A 554 4.82 -7.36 -31.22
CA ARG A 554 5.74 -8.17 -30.39
C ARG A 554 6.81 -7.28 -29.81
N VAL A 555 7.41 -7.68 -28.69
CA VAL A 555 8.47 -6.91 -28.04
C VAL A 555 9.62 -7.79 -27.60
N MET A 556 10.85 -7.32 -27.82
CA MET A 556 12.04 -7.86 -27.17
C MET A 556 12.15 -7.29 -25.75
N VAL A 557 11.67 -8.05 -24.76
CA VAL A 557 11.44 -7.60 -23.38
C VAL A 557 12.51 -8.07 -22.40
N LYS A 558 12.61 -7.37 -21.27
CA LYS A 558 13.47 -7.78 -20.15
C LYS A 558 12.99 -9.13 -19.61
N GLN A 559 13.91 -10.08 -19.43
CA GLN A 559 13.60 -11.42 -18.92
C GLN A 559 12.68 -11.38 -17.68
N SER A 560 12.95 -10.54 -16.68
CA SER A 560 12.14 -10.47 -15.44
C SER A 560 10.64 -10.23 -15.62
N ILE A 561 10.18 -9.82 -16.80
CA ILE A 561 8.75 -9.65 -17.09
C ILE A 561 7.99 -10.99 -17.08
N HIS A 562 8.67 -12.14 -17.26
CA HIS A 562 8.03 -13.45 -17.13
C HIS A 562 7.43 -13.71 -15.74
N LEU A 563 7.90 -13.00 -14.70
CA LEU A 563 7.40 -13.10 -13.33
C LEU A 563 6.10 -12.32 -13.11
N VAL A 564 5.64 -11.52 -14.08
CA VAL A 564 4.36 -10.79 -13.97
C VAL A 564 3.22 -11.82 -14.06
N PRO A 565 2.37 -11.95 -13.02
CA PRO A 565 1.33 -12.99 -12.98
C PRO A 565 0.44 -12.97 -14.22
N MET A 566 0.21 -14.15 -14.81
CA MET A 566 -0.54 -14.41 -16.04
C MET A 566 0.04 -13.76 -17.31
N PHE A 567 0.35 -12.46 -17.26
CA PHE A 567 0.85 -11.69 -18.40
C PHE A 567 2.18 -12.21 -18.94
N GLY A 568 3.14 -12.51 -18.07
CA GLY A 568 4.47 -13.00 -18.47
C GLY A 568 4.40 -14.32 -19.23
N TRP A 569 3.52 -15.22 -18.82
CA TRP A 569 3.25 -16.45 -19.56
C TRP A 569 2.55 -16.18 -20.89
N TYR A 570 1.52 -15.33 -20.89
CA TYR A 570 0.76 -15.04 -22.11
C TYR A 570 1.65 -14.43 -23.20
N ILE A 571 2.44 -13.41 -22.89
CA ILE A 571 3.24 -12.73 -23.92
C ILE A 571 4.30 -13.65 -24.52
N PHE A 572 4.79 -14.64 -23.76
CA PHE A 572 5.65 -15.69 -24.32
C PHE A 572 4.91 -16.47 -25.40
N GLN A 573 3.71 -16.95 -25.09
CA GLN A 573 2.87 -17.70 -26.02
C GLN A 573 2.53 -16.88 -27.26
N HIS A 574 2.27 -15.58 -27.09
CA HIS A 574 1.96 -14.70 -28.21
C HIS A 574 3.19 -14.44 -29.12
N GLY A 575 4.42 -14.63 -28.62
CA GLY A 575 5.67 -14.52 -29.41
C GLY A 575 6.61 -13.39 -28.97
N TYR A 576 6.48 -12.89 -27.75
CA TYR A 576 7.46 -11.94 -27.21
C TYR A 576 8.78 -12.62 -26.93
N ILE A 577 9.87 -11.85 -26.99
CA ILE A 577 11.23 -12.38 -26.91
C ILE A 577 11.89 -11.93 -25.61
N TYR A 578 12.19 -12.88 -24.73
CA TYR A 578 12.85 -12.58 -23.45
C TYR A 578 14.37 -12.44 -23.57
N VAL A 579 14.90 -11.32 -23.07
CA VAL A 579 16.34 -11.04 -23.10
C VAL A 579 16.88 -10.69 -21.71
N ARG A 580 17.99 -11.35 -21.34
CA ARG A 580 18.79 -11.03 -20.14
C ARG A 580 19.53 -9.72 -20.34
N ARG A 581 19.37 -8.79 -19.39
CA ARG A 581 20.07 -7.49 -19.40
C ARG A 581 21.33 -7.45 -18.52
N PHE A 582 21.48 -8.43 -17.64
CA PHE A 582 22.58 -8.55 -16.68
C PHE A 582 23.08 -10.00 -16.65
N GLY A 583 24.39 -10.18 -16.43
CA GLY A 583 25.04 -11.48 -16.50
C GLY A 583 25.36 -11.92 -17.93
N GLU A 584 25.77 -13.19 -18.07
CA GLU A 584 26.10 -13.77 -19.38
C GLU A 584 24.88 -13.86 -20.30
N PHE A 585 25.10 -13.57 -21.58
CA PHE A 585 24.08 -13.68 -22.60
C PHE A 585 23.75 -15.16 -22.87
N ILE A 586 22.47 -15.51 -22.76
CA ILE A 586 21.99 -16.85 -23.09
C ILE A 586 21.22 -16.79 -24.40
N GLY A 587 21.87 -17.20 -25.50
CA GLY A 587 21.32 -17.09 -26.84
C GLY A 587 20.22 -18.12 -27.17
N ALA A 588 20.31 -19.35 -26.66
CA ALA A 588 19.46 -20.44 -27.12
C ALA A 588 17.94 -20.18 -27.01
N PRO A 589 17.39 -19.64 -25.90
CA PRO A 589 15.97 -19.30 -25.83
C PRO A 589 15.57 -18.18 -26.80
N VAL A 590 16.44 -17.18 -26.99
CA VAL A 590 16.21 -16.04 -27.90
C VAL A 590 16.14 -16.52 -29.34
N LEU A 591 17.09 -17.35 -29.76
CA LEU A 591 17.13 -17.92 -31.12
C LEU A 591 15.90 -18.80 -31.40
N ARG A 592 15.44 -19.59 -30.43
CA ARG A 592 14.19 -20.37 -30.57
C ARG A 592 12.96 -19.47 -30.77
N GLN A 593 12.86 -18.38 -30.00
CA GLN A 593 11.75 -17.43 -30.11
C GLN A 593 11.78 -16.66 -31.45
N LEU A 594 12.97 -16.24 -31.91
CA LEU A 594 13.14 -15.61 -33.22
C LEU A 594 12.80 -16.57 -34.36
N LYS A 595 13.26 -17.82 -34.29
CA LYS A 595 12.92 -18.85 -35.27
C LYS A 595 11.40 -19.07 -35.35
N TRP A 596 10.75 -19.21 -34.19
CA TRP A 596 9.29 -19.35 -34.13
C TRP A 596 8.58 -18.13 -34.74
N LEU A 597 9.07 -16.91 -34.47
CA LEU A 597 8.50 -15.69 -35.06
C LEU A 597 8.66 -15.66 -36.59
N ASN A 598 9.81 -16.09 -37.11
CA ASN A 598 10.06 -16.18 -38.56
C ASN A 598 9.14 -17.20 -39.26
N GLU A 599 8.78 -18.28 -38.55
CA GLU A 599 7.92 -19.36 -39.04
C GLU A 599 6.42 -19.10 -38.76
N SER A 600 6.09 -18.10 -37.93
CA SER A 600 4.70 -17.77 -37.56
C SER A 600 3.96 -17.01 -38.66
N ASP A 601 2.62 -17.07 -38.67
CA ASP A 601 1.79 -16.33 -39.64
C ASP A 601 2.13 -14.82 -39.65
N PRO A 602 2.67 -14.28 -40.75
CA PRO A 602 2.87 -12.84 -40.91
C PRO A 602 1.51 -12.12 -41.04
N PRO A 603 1.44 -10.82 -40.75
CA PRO A 603 2.53 -9.90 -40.39
C PRO A 603 2.92 -9.90 -38.90
N PHE A 604 4.17 -9.53 -38.57
CA PHE A 604 4.59 -9.20 -37.20
C PHE A 604 5.37 -7.88 -37.11
N TRP A 605 5.21 -7.14 -36.00
CA TRP A 605 5.99 -5.94 -35.67
C TRP A 605 6.80 -6.17 -34.39
N LEU A 606 8.12 -6.32 -34.51
CA LEU A 606 9.00 -6.58 -33.38
C LEU A 606 9.64 -5.28 -32.86
N LEU A 607 9.21 -4.81 -31.69
CA LEU A 607 9.80 -3.65 -31.01
C LEU A 607 11.13 -4.00 -30.34
N ILE A 608 12.15 -3.21 -30.67
CA ILE A 608 13.48 -3.25 -30.05
C ILE A 608 13.83 -1.84 -29.54
N PHE A 609 14.30 -1.78 -28.28
CA PHE A 609 14.89 -0.58 -27.68
C PHE A 609 16.41 -0.77 -27.55
N PRO A 610 17.23 -0.35 -28.53
CA PRO A 610 18.68 -0.53 -28.52
C PRO A 610 19.41 0.06 -27.31
N GLU A 611 18.85 1.11 -26.69
CA GLU A 611 19.40 1.70 -25.45
C GLU A 611 19.47 0.68 -24.30
N GLY A 612 18.66 -0.38 -24.34
CA GLY A 612 18.63 -1.46 -23.34
C GLY A 612 18.09 -1.03 -21.96
N THR A 613 17.86 0.26 -21.72
CA THR A 613 17.24 0.83 -20.52
C THR A 613 16.75 2.23 -20.83
N ARG A 614 15.82 2.73 -20.01
CA ARG A 614 15.37 4.12 -20.09
C ARG A 614 16.47 5.09 -19.73
N LEU A 615 16.59 6.17 -20.49
CA LEU A 615 17.42 7.31 -20.13
C LEU A 615 16.80 8.04 -18.93
N SER A 616 17.56 8.17 -17.84
CA SER A 616 17.09 8.83 -16.61
C SER A 616 18.16 9.78 -16.07
N PRO A 617 17.83 11.07 -15.81
CA PRO A 617 18.75 12.03 -15.20
C PRO A 617 19.31 11.58 -13.84
N LYS A 618 18.59 10.70 -13.13
CA LYS A 618 19.00 10.15 -11.83
C LYS A 618 20.16 9.14 -11.94
N LYS A 619 20.43 8.60 -13.13
CA LYS A 619 21.45 7.57 -13.36
C LYS A 619 22.68 8.16 -14.05
N LYS A 620 23.32 9.17 -13.44
CA LYS A 620 24.47 9.89 -14.01
C LYS A 620 25.60 8.95 -14.48
N GLN A 621 25.98 7.98 -13.65
CA GLN A 621 27.01 6.99 -13.98
C GLN A 621 26.73 6.19 -15.26
N LEU A 622 25.45 5.86 -15.52
CA LEU A 622 25.06 5.15 -16.74
C LEU A 622 25.27 6.06 -17.98
N ILE A 623 24.85 7.32 -17.89
CA ILE A 623 25.01 8.31 -18.96
C ILE A 623 26.49 8.54 -19.25
N GLU A 624 27.30 8.74 -18.20
CA GLU A 624 28.75 8.89 -18.31
C GLU A 624 29.40 7.65 -18.96
N SER A 625 29.01 6.44 -18.55
CA SER A 625 29.54 5.21 -19.15
C SER A 625 29.17 5.05 -20.63
N SER A 626 27.95 5.46 -20.99
CA SER A 626 27.46 5.47 -22.37
C SER A 626 28.26 6.46 -23.23
N ASN A 627 28.48 7.68 -22.72
CA ASN A 627 29.23 8.71 -23.44
C ASN A 627 30.73 8.38 -23.54
N ARG A 628 31.33 7.79 -22.51
CA ARG A 628 32.72 7.31 -22.56
C ARG A 628 32.92 6.25 -23.66
N PHE A 629 31.90 5.44 -23.95
CA PHE A 629 31.96 4.47 -25.05
C PHE A 629 31.96 5.17 -26.43
N LEU A 630 31.15 6.21 -26.59
CA LEU A 630 31.13 7.04 -27.81
C LEU A 630 32.46 7.78 -28.00
N GLU A 631 32.98 8.40 -26.94
CA GLU A 631 34.27 9.12 -26.95
C GLU A 631 35.42 8.21 -27.37
N LYS A 632 35.50 6.99 -26.81
CA LYS A 632 36.49 5.98 -27.21
C LYS A 632 36.38 5.56 -28.68
N ALA A 633 35.19 5.66 -29.26
CA ALA A 633 34.94 5.38 -30.67
C ALA A 633 35.09 6.64 -31.56
N GLY A 634 35.57 7.76 -31.02
CA GLY A 634 35.74 9.02 -31.75
C GLY A 634 34.42 9.71 -32.12
N ARG A 635 33.32 9.39 -31.40
CA ARG A 635 31.98 9.92 -31.66
C ARG A 635 31.56 10.94 -30.59
N PRO A 636 30.75 11.96 -30.95
CA PRO A 636 30.28 12.96 -29.99
C PRO A 636 29.37 12.33 -28.93
N PRO A 637 29.36 12.88 -27.70
CA PRO A 637 28.47 12.41 -26.63
C PRO A 637 27.01 12.73 -26.94
N MET A 638 26.09 11.87 -26.49
CA MET A 638 24.64 12.05 -26.61
C MET A 638 24.04 12.46 -25.25
N ARG A 639 23.06 13.36 -25.27
CA ARG A 639 22.40 13.95 -24.09
C ARG A 639 20.94 13.50 -23.98
N ASN A 640 20.29 13.22 -25.11
CA ASN A 640 18.86 12.90 -25.17
C ASN A 640 18.55 11.42 -25.39
N VAL A 641 19.54 10.64 -25.82
CA VAL A 641 19.49 9.16 -25.92
C VAL A 641 20.75 8.53 -25.33
N LEU A 642 20.67 7.25 -24.97
CA LEU A 642 21.85 6.44 -24.65
C LEU A 642 22.48 5.87 -25.94
N CYS A 643 23.77 5.56 -25.87
CA CYS A 643 24.47 4.84 -26.93
C CYS A 643 23.77 3.49 -27.18
N PRO A 644 23.33 3.21 -28.41
CA PRO A 644 22.59 2.00 -28.70
C PRO A 644 23.48 0.75 -28.67
N ARG A 645 22.87 -0.38 -28.35
CA ARG A 645 23.48 -1.72 -28.46
C ARG A 645 22.88 -2.44 -29.66
N SER A 646 23.69 -2.73 -30.67
CA SER A 646 23.22 -3.37 -31.91
C SER A 646 22.96 -4.88 -31.79
N GLY A 647 23.43 -5.55 -30.72
CA GLY A 647 23.37 -7.01 -30.63
C GLY A 647 21.96 -7.61 -30.71
N GLY A 648 20.96 -6.96 -30.11
CA GLY A 648 19.55 -7.41 -30.21
C GLY A 648 18.98 -7.24 -31.62
N LEU A 649 19.31 -6.14 -32.29
CA LEU A 649 18.93 -5.89 -33.68
C LEU A 649 19.64 -6.87 -34.62
N GLN A 650 20.93 -7.09 -34.42
CA GLN A 650 21.72 -8.06 -35.18
C GLN A 650 21.09 -9.46 -35.10
N LEU A 651 20.79 -9.94 -33.89
CA LEU A 651 20.15 -11.24 -33.73
C LEU A 651 18.81 -11.33 -34.47
N ALA A 652 18.01 -10.27 -34.44
CA ALA A 652 16.75 -10.22 -35.17
C ALA A 652 16.97 -10.30 -36.69
N LEU A 653 17.87 -9.49 -37.25
CA LEU A 653 18.19 -9.49 -38.68
C LEU A 653 18.78 -10.83 -39.17
N ASP A 654 19.63 -11.46 -38.36
CA ASP A 654 20.26 -12.74 -38.69
C ASP A 654 19.27 -13.92 -38.73
N ASN A 655 18.12 -13.81 -38.04
CA ASN A 655 17.18 -14.92 -37.85
C ASN A 655 15.77 -14.67 -38.43
N LEU A 656 15.45 -13.43 -38.84
CA LEU A 656 14.16 -13.07 -39.43
C LEU A 656 14.35 -12.76 -40.91
N SER A 657 14.27 -13.81 -41.74
CA SER A 657 14.44 -13.72 -43.19
C SER A 657 13.24 -13.09 -43.90
N THR A 658 12.10 -12.98 -43.22
CA THR A 658 10.82 -12.49 -43.77
C THR A 658 10.59 -11.00 -43.55
N LEU A 659 11.59 -10.25 -43.04
CA LEU A 659 11.47 -8.81 -42.78
C LEU A 659 11.39 -7.99 -44.07
N ASP A 660 10.43 -7.07 -44.12
CA ASP A 660 10.25 -6.12 -45.23
C ASP A 660 10.94 -4.78 -44.93
N ALA A 661 10.94 -4.34 -43.67
CA ALA A 661 11.45 -3.03 -43.29
C ALA A 661 11.84 -2.88 -41.81
N ILE A 662 12.57 -1.79 -41.51
CA ILE A 662 12.71 -1.22 -40.17
C ILE A 662 11.91 0.09 -40.10
N TYR A 663 10.97 0.16 -39.14
CA TYR A 663 10.32 1.42 -38.75
C TYR A 663 11.17 2.09 -37.68
N ASP A 664 11.85 3.18 -38.05
CA ASP A 664 12.66 3.96 -37.13
C ASP A 664 11.82 5.08 -36.48
N VAL A 665 11.57 4.93 -35.18
CA VAL A 665 10.62 5.75 -34.41
C VAL A 665 11.36 6.57 -33.37
N THR A 666 11.20 7.90 -33.41
CA THR A 666 11.74 8.79 -32.37
C THR A 666 10.60 9.40 -31.59
N VAL A 667 10.54 9.07 -30.31
CA VAL A 667 9.51 9.50 -29.37
C VAL A 667 10.00 10.69 -28.57
N MET A 668 9.16 11.71 -28.50
CA MET A 668 9.35 12.93 -27.72
C MET A 668 8.04 13.27 -27.00
N TYR A 669 8.13 13.81 -25.79
CA TYR A 669 6.96 14.19 -24.99
C TYR A 669 6.96 15.69 -24.76
N GLY A 670 5.81 16.36 -24.88
CA GLY A 670 5.69 17.82 -24.72
C GLY A 670 6.28 18.32 -23.39
N GLN A 671 6.02 17.62 -22.28
CA GLN A 671 6.59 17.91 -20.96
C GLN A 671 8.13 17.90 -20.91
N THR A 672 8.80 17.17 -21.81
CA THR A 672 10.27 17.15 -21.83
C THR A 672 10.87 18.47 -22.33
N ARG A 673 10.06 19.35 -22.93
CA ARG A 673 10.47 20.69 -23.36
C ARG A 673 10.48 21.63 -22.15
N MET A 674 11.66 21.93 -21.63
CA MET A 674 11.87 23.04 -20.69
C MET A 674 12.91 24.00 -21.24
N ASN A 675 12.82 25.29 -20.90
CA ASN A 675 13.78 26.31 -21.33
C ASN A 675 15.21 25.88 -20.99
N ASN A 676 16.06 25.79 -22.02
CA ASN A 676 17.48 25.45 -21.94
C ASN A 676 17.84 24.11 -21.26
N ARG A 677 16.88 23.16 -21.10
CA ARG A 677 17.18 21.83 -20.55
C ARG A 677 16.13 20.76 -20.90
N ARG A 678 16.56 19.50 -20.94
CA ARG A 678 15.66 18.35 -21.06
C ARG A 678 14.90 18.08 -19.74
N GLY A 679 13.58 18.15 -19.80
CA GLY A 679 12.66 17.72 -18.73
C GLY A 679 12.54 16.19 -18.62
N MET A 680 11.79 15.71 -17.61
CA MET A 680 11.48 14.28 -17.50
C MET A 680 10.25 13.92 -18.34
N ALA A 681 10.31 12.79 -19.02
CA ALA A 681 9.15 12.22 -19.71
C ALA A 681 8.10 11.72 -18.70
N PRO A 682 6.79 11.83 -19.01
CA PRO A 682 5.72 11.44 -18.11
C PRO A 682 5.74 9.94 -17.86
N GLY A 683 5.47 9.53 -16.62
CA GLY A 683 5.13 8.12 -16.33
C GLY A 683 3.73 7.75 -16.83
N MET A 684 3.38 6.46 -16.86
CA MET A 684 2.03 6.00 -17.28
C MET A 684 0.87 6.74 -16.59
N PHE A 685 0.94 6.97 -15.28
CA PHE A 685 -0.12 7.69 -14.57
C PHE A 685 -0.23 9.16 -14.98
N GLU A 686 0.92 9.82 -15.17
CA GLU A 686 0.98 11.22 -15.61
C GLU A 686 0.49 11.36 -17.05
N PHE A 687 0.79 10.39 -17.90
CA PHE A 687 0.34 10.36 -19.29
C PHE A 687 -1.18 10.11 -19.40
N CYS A 688 -1.75 9.21 -18.58
CA CYS A 688 -3.18 8.92 -18.67
C CYS A 688 -4.07 9.96 -17.97
N CYS A 689 -3.62 10.51 -16.84
CA CYS A 689 -4.48 11.33 -15.96
C CYS A 689 -3.88 12.68 -15.58
N GLY A 690 -2.65 12.99 -16.02
CA GLY A 690 -2.01 14.27 -15.73
C GLY A 690 -2.57 15.43 -16.56
N PRO A 691 -2.05 16.65 -16.31
CA PRO A 691 -2.37 17.84 -17.10
C PRO A 691 -2.04 17.67 -18.59
N GLN A 692 -2.62 18.50 -19.45
CA GLN A 692 -2.45 18.39 -20.91
C GLN A 692 -0.98 18.37 -21.37
N ALA A 693 -0.09 19.09 -20.69
CA ALA A 693 1.34 19.08 -20.98
C ALA A 693 1.99 17.68 -20.90
N HIS A 694 1.44 16.77 -20.08
CA HIS A 694 1.93 15.38 -19.97
C HIS A 694 1.38 14.47 -21.09
N LYS A 695 0.43 14.96 -21.87
CA LYS A 695 -0.37 14.21 -22.85
C LYS A 695 -0.16 14.73 -24.26
N GLN A 696 1.01 15.34 -24.51
CA GLN A 696 1.47 15.74 -25.83
C GLN A 696 2.56 14.76 -26.26
N LEU A 697 2.27 13.99 -27.30
CA LEU A 697 3.13 12.97 -27.85
C LEU A 697 3.59 13.39 -29.24
N HIS A 698 4.90 13.52 -29.42
CA HIS A 698 5.53 13.84 -30.69
C HIS A 698 6.30 12.62 -31.19
N ILE A 699 6.00 12.18 -32.42
CA ILE A 699 6.57 10.99 -33.03
C ILE A 699 7.23 11.40 -34.34
N HIS A 700 8.53 11.16 -34.48
CA HIS A 700 9.17 11.19 -35.78
C HIS A 700 9.26 9.77 -36.34
N LEU A 701 8.79 9.55 -37.57
CA LEU A 701 8.64 8.22 -38.16
C LEU A 701 9.33 8.14 -39.53
N SER A 702 10.11 7.07 -39.74
CA SER A 702 10.74 6.74 -41.02
C SER A 702 10.65 5.25 -41.28
N ARG A 703 10.24 4.84 -42.49
CA ARG A 703 10.34 3.45 -42.96
C ARG A 703 11.64 3.28 -43.73
N ILE A 704 12.42 2.26 -43.37
CA ILE A 704 13.69 1.92 -44.03
C ILE A 704 13.51 0.52 -44.63
N PRO A 705 13.51 0.36 -45.96
CA PRO A 705 13.47 -0.96 -46.60
C PRO A 705 14.61 -1.84 -46.12
N ILE A 706 14.36 -3.14 -45.94
CA ILE A 706 15.34 -4.07 -45.37
C ILE A 706 16.63 -4.15 -46.21
N GLU A 707 16.54 -3.89 -47.51
CA GLU A 707 17.66 -3.90 -48.45
C GLU A 707 18.69 -2.79 -48.17
N GLN A 708 18.27 -1.72 -47.49
CA GLN A 708 19.12 -0.59 -47.12
C GLN A 708 19.81 -0.79 -45.76
N VAL A 709 19.52 -1.89 -45.05
CA VAL A 709 20.07 -2.16 -43.72
C VAL A 709 21.33 -3.03 -43.87
N PRO A 710 22.49 -2.59 -43.36
CA PRO A 710 23.72 -3.36 -43.46
C PRO A 710 23.63 -4.66 -42.64
N LYS A 711 24.15 -5.76 -43.22
CA LYS A 711 24.15 -7.09 -42.58
C LYS A 711 25.43 -7.37 -41.80
N GLU A 712 26.54 -6.75 -42.18
CA GLU A 712 27.84 -7.00 -41.54
C GLU A 712 27.86 -6.42 -40.12
N LYS A 713 28.41 -7.16 -39.16
CA LYS A 713 28.31 -6.85 -37.73
C LYS A 713 28.84 -5.46 -37.37
N LEU A 714 29.98 -5.09 -37.93
CA LEU A 714 30.62 -3.81 -37.62
C LEU A 714 29.86 -2.64 -38.28
N GLU A 715 29.46 -2.81 -39.53
CA GLU A 715 28.65 -1.84 -40.27
C GLU A 715 27.29 -1.62 -39.60
N LEU A 716 26.58 -2.67 -39.21
CA LEU A 716 25.31 -2.58 -38.50
C LEU A 716 25.45 -1.84 -37.17
N ARG A 717 26.54 -2.06 -36.43
CA ARG A 717 26.81 -1.32 -35.20
C ARG A 717 26.99 0.17 -35.47
N ASN A 718 27.75 0.53 -36.50
CA ASN A 718 27.97 1.92 -36.90
C ASN A 718 26.66 2.55 -37.37
N TRP A 719 25.93 1.88 -38.27
CA TRP A 719 24.62 2.29 -38.76
C TRP A 719 23.62 2.51 -37.63
N THR A 720 23.53 1.60 -36.66
CA THR A 720 22.64 1.76 -35.50
C THR A 720 23.03 3.01 -34.69
N THR A 721 24.33 3.25 -34.54
CA THR A 721 24.84 4.44 -33.83
C THR A 721 24.55 5.73 -34.62
N ASP A 722 24.62 5.69 -35.95
CA ASP A 722 24.27 6.80 -36.83
C ASP A 722 22.77 7.12 -36.77
N ARG A 723 21.90 6.09 -36.75
CA ARG A 723 20.46 6.28 -36.51
C ARG A 723 20.20 6.96 -35.17
N PHE A 724 20.87 6.56 -34.09
CA PHE A 724 20.73 7.21 -32.78
C PHE A 724 21.34 8.61 -32.73
N THR A 725 22.37 8.89 -33.52
CA THR A 725 22.90 10.25 -33.71
C THR A 725 21.86 11.15 -34.41
N LEU A 726 21.10 10.60 -35.37
CA LEU A 726 19.98 11.31 -35.97
C LEU A 726 18.84 11.54 -34.95
N LYS A 727 18.51 10.54 -34.13
CA LYS A 727 17.52 10.70 -33.04
C LYS A 727 17.93 11.81 -32.06
N GLU A 728 19.20 11.86 -31.69
CA GLU A 728 19.76 12.91 -30.83
C GLU A 728 19.49 14.30 -31.42
N ARG A 729 19.81 14.50 -32.71
CA ARG A 729 19.57 15.76 -33.42
C ARG A 729 18.08 16.12 -33.49
N ILE A 730 17.22 15.15 -33.83
CA ILE A 730 15.76 15.37 -33.88
C ILE A 730 15.24 15.83 -32.52
N ILE A 731 15.72 15.23 -31.43
CA ILE A 731 15.28 15.59 -30.07
C ILE A 731 15.88 16.94 -29.65
N ASP A 732 17.12 17.25 -30.02
CA ASP A 732 17.73 18.57 -29.80
C ASP A 732 16.95 19.67 -30.52
N ASP A 733 16.60 19.47 -31.79
CA ASP A 733 15.80 20.40 -32.59
C ASP A 733 14.39 20.59 -31.97
N PHE A 734 13.80 19.52 -31.44
CA PHE A 734 12.53 19.58 -30.71
C PHE A 734 12.61 20.42 -29.42
N TYR A 735 13.78 20.47 -28.77
CA TYR A 735 14.02 21.31 -27.60
C TYR A 735 14.41 22.76 -27.93
N SER A 736 14.67 23.07 -29.20
CA SER A 736 14.96 24.44 -29.64
C SER A 736 13.75 25.38 -29.52
N ASP A 737 14.00 26.69 -29.62
CA ASP A 737 12.97 27.72 -29.49
C ASP A 737 11.94 27.69 -30.64
N SER A 738 12.28 27.09 -31.79
CA SER A 738 11.44 27.02 -33.01
C SER A 738 11.28 25.58 -33.53
N PRO A 739 10.54 24.70 -32.82
CA PRO A 739 10.38 23.30 -33.23
C PRO A 739 9.57 23.20 -34.53
N SER A 740 9.85 22.15 -35.31
CA SER A 740 9.07 21.84 -36.52
C SER A 740 7.60 21.60 -36.17
N ALA A 741 6.68 22.21 -36.94
CA ALA A 741 5.25 21.96 -36.78
C ALA A 741 4.92 20.52 -37.26
N GLY A 742 4.71 19.63 -36.30
CA GLY A 742 4.23 18.27 -36.57
C GLY A 742 2.79 18.29 -37.06
N SER A 743 2.42 17.32 -37.88
CA SER A 743 1.03 17.16 -38.32
C SER A 743 0.22 16.41 -37.26
N THR A 744 -0.97 16.92 -36.92
CA THR A 744 -1.83 16.25 -35.93
C THR A 744 -2.30 14.90 -36.47
N LEU A 745 -2.20 13.87 -35.63
CA LEU A 745 -2.71 12.54 -35.87
C LEU A 745 -3.93 12.32 -34.95
N PRO A 746 -5.13 12.10 -35.50
CA PRO A 746 -6.33 11.90 -34.69
C PRO A 746 -6.21 10.62 -33.87
N CYS A 747 -6.84 10.60 -32.70
CA CYS A 747 -6.94 9.39 -31.88
C CYS A 747 -7.69 8.26 -32.60
N VAL A 748 -7.43 7.02 -32.21
CA VAL A 748 -8.21 5.87 -32.71
C VAL A 748 -9.70 6.11 -32.37
N PRO A 749 -10.63 5.91 -33.34
CA PRO A 749 -12.04 6.14 -33.10
C PRO A 749 -12.57 5.32 -31.91
N ILE A 750 -13.37 5.96 -31.06
CA ILE A 750 -14.00 5.31 -29.90
C ILE A 750 -14.81 4.09 -30.32
N SER A 751 -15.41 4.09 -31.52
CA SER A 751 -16.14 2.93 -32.06
C SER A 751 -15.28 1.67 -32.22
N GLN A 752 -13.95 1.81 -32.37
CA GLN A 752 -13.04 0.67 -32.50
C GLN A 752 -12.54 0.16 -31.15
N THR A 753 -12.42 1.04 -30.14
CA THR A 753 -11.82 0.72 -28.83
C THR A 753 -12.88 0.41 -27.75
N LEU A 754 -14.05 1.06 -27.82
CA LEU A 754 -15.14 0.92 -26.87
C LEU A 754 -15.72 -0.51 -26.76
N PRO A 755 -15.90 -1.28 -27.86
CA PRO A 755 -16.41 -2.64 -27.75
C PRO A 755 -15.53 -3.53 -26.86
N SER A 756 -14.20 -3.43 -27.02
CA SER A 756 -13.26 -4.16 -26.17
C SER A 756 -13.30 -3.66 -24.73
N ALA A 757 -13.43 -2.35 -24.51
CA ALA A 757 -13.57 -1.80 -23.16
C ALA A 757 -14.84 -2.26 -22.45
N ILE A 758 -15.97 -2.30 -23.14
CA ILE A 758 -17.24 -2.83 -22.61
C ILE A 758 -17.09 -4.32 -22.32
N PHE A 759 -16.52 -5.11 -23.24
CA PHE A 759 -16.30 -6.54 -23.05
C PHE A 759 -15.49 -6.84 -21.78
N PHE A 760 -14.32 -6.21 -21.62
CA PHE A 760 -13.48 -6.45 -20.44
C PHE A 760 -14.10 -5.89 -19.16
N SER A 761 -14.82 -4.78 -19.23
CA SER A 761 -15.53 -4.24 -18.06
C SER A 761 -16.67 -5.17 -17.63
N ALA A 762 -17.46 -5.67 -18.58
CA ALA A 762 -18.51 -6.64 -18.30
C ALA A 762 -17.93 -7.96 -17.75
N ALA A 763 -16.82 -8.44 -18.31
CA ALA A 763 -16.12 -9.63 -17.83
C ALA A 763 -15.62 -9.45 -16.39
N LEU A 764 -15.12 -8.27 -16.03
CA LEU A 764 -14.71 -7.96 -14.65
C LEU A 764 -15.89 -7.95 -13.67
N ILE A 765 -17.08 -7.59 -14.14
CA ILE A 765 -18.29 -7.55 -13.31
C ILE A 765 -18.97 -8.94 -13.25
N ALA A 766 -18.74 -9.80 -14.24
CA ALA A 766 -19.39 -11.11 -14.33
C ALA A 766 -19.25 -12.03 -13.09
N PRO A 767 -18.12 -12.06 -12.35
CA PRO A 767 -17.99 -12.80 -11.09
C PRO A 767 -19.02 -12.44 -10.01
N PHE A 768 -19.53 -11.20 -10.02
CA PHE A 768 -20.55 -10.75 -9.06
C PHE A 768 -21.92 -11.36 -9.35
N PHE A 769 -22.17 -11.78 -10.59
CA PHE A 769 -23.44 -12.38 -11.02
C PHE A 769 -23.36 -13.90 -11.20
N SER A 770 -22.16 -14.47 -11.36
CA SER A 770 -21.97 -15.92 -11.55
C SER A 770 -20.83 -16.47 -10.70
N ARG A 771 -21.18 -17.36 -9.76
CA ARG A 771 -20.22 -18.09 -8.93
C ARG A 771 -19.25 -18.94 -9.77
N THR A 772 -19.71 -19.47 -10.90
CA THR A 772 -18.87 -20.28 -11.81
C THR A 772 -17.77 -19.42 -12.42
N ILE A 773 -18.10 -18.23 -12.91
CA ILE A 773 -17.12 -17.30 -13.48
C ILE A 773 -16.13 -16.85 -12.39
N GLY A 774 -16.61 -16.54 -11.19
CA GLY A 774 -15.74 -16.22 -10.05
C GLY A 774 -14.76 -17.34 -9.72
N ARG A 775 -15.19 -18.62 -9.75
CA ARG A 775 -14.29 -19.77 -9.56
C ARG A 775 -13.25 -19.88 -10.67
N VAL A 776 -13.65 -19.72 -11.93
CA VAL A 776 -12.71 -19.75 -13.08
C VAL A 776 -11.63 -18.67 -12.93
N TYR A 777 -12.00 -17.46 -12.53
CA TYR A 777 -11.04 -16.36 -12.35
C TYR A 777 -10.09 -16.61 -11.18
N LEU A 778 -10.60 -17.11 -10.05
CA LEU A 778 -9.76 -17.50 -8.91
C LEU A 778 -8.78 -18.61 -9.28
N LEU A 779 -9.22 -19.62 -10.04
CA LEU A 779 -8.35 -20.69 -10.55
C LEU A 779 -7.31 -20.16 -11.53
N THR A 780 -7.68 -19.21 -12.40
CA THR A 780 -6.75 -18.55 -13.33
C THR A 780 -5.66 -17.78 -12.58
N ILE A 781 -6.03 -17.04 -11.52
CA ILE A 781 -5.05 -16.35 -10.69
C ILE A 781 -4.14 -17.37 -9.98
N ALA A 782 -4.74 -18.41 -9.39
CA ALA A 782 -4.03 -19.47 -8.67
C ALA A 782 -3.09 -20.29 -9.57
N SER A 783 -3.34 -20.37 -10.89
CA SER A 783 -2.46 -21.07 -11.83
C SER A 783 -1.19 -20.28 -12.17
N SER A 784 -1.11 -18.98 -11.86
CA SER A 784 0.02 -18.12 -12.22
C SER A 784 1.39 -18.68 -11.82
N PRO A 785 1.62 -19.20 -10.59
CA PRO A 785 2.91 -19.79 -10.23
C PRO A 785 3.26 -21.02 -11.07
N LEU A 786 2.26 -21.83 -11.46
CA LEU A 786 2.46 -23.00 -12.31
C LEU A 786 2.83 -22.58 -13.74
N LEU A 787 2.20 -21.54 -14.27
CA LEU A 787 2.53 -20.98 -15.59
C LEU A 787 3.96 -20.41 -15.63
N ILE A 788 4.38 -19.75 -14.55
CA ILE A 788 5.76 -19.26 -14.39
C ILE A 788 6.75 -20.44 -14.29
N ALA A 789 6.44 -21.45 -13.47
CA ALA A 789 7.26 -22.66 -13.34
C ALA A 789 7.39 -23.39 -14.69
N TRP A 790 6.31 -23.45 -15.48
CA TRP A 790 6.30 -24.06 -16.80
C TRP A 790 7.30 -23.39 -17.75
N LEU A 791 7.39 -22.05 -17.77
CA LEU A 791 8.37 -21.32 -18.58
C LEU A 791 9.81 -21.71 -18.21
N HIS A 792 10.10 -21.90 -16.92
CA HIS A 792 11.43 -22.33 -16.47
C HIS A 792 11.72 -23.79 -16.83
N ILE A 793 10.77 -24.69 -16.60
CA ILE A 793 10.90 -26.12 -16.91
C ILE A 793 11.15 -26.33 -18.41
N ARG A 794 10.43 -25.59 -19.26
CA ARG A 794 10.61 -25.62 -20.73
C ARG A 794 11.83 -24.83 -21.22
N ARG A 795 12.60 -24.20 -20.32
CA ARG A 795 13.76 -23.35 -20.64
C ARG A 795 13.41 -22.24 -21.63
N CYS A 796 12.23 -21.65 -21.48
CA CYS A 796 11.73 -20.53 -22.29
C CYS A 796 12.36 -19.19 -21.89
N VAL A 797 12.79 -19.08 -20.63
CA VAL A 797 13.31 -17.86 -20.00
C VAL A 797 14.68 -18.04 -19.38
#